data_AF-A0A1G5U2X3-F1
#
_entry.id   AF-A0A1G5U2X3-F1
#
_cell.length_a   1.000
_cell.length_b   1.000
_cell.length_c   1.000
_cell.angle_alpha   90.00
_cell.angle_beta   90.00
_cell.angle_gamma   90.00
#
_symmetry.space_group_name_H-M   'P 1'
#
loop_
_entity.id
_entity.type
_entity.pdbx_description
1 polymer ?
#
loop_
_entity_poly.entity_id
_entity_poly.type
_entity_poly.pdbx_seq_one_letter_code
_entity_poly.pdbx_strand_id
1 'polypeptide(L)'
;MIPRLSPSPRVPSLTATFCAELRARGFAGDLTMAEADRTALATDNSIYQITPQAIAFPRDRDDLVRIATLLAEERFATVRIAPRGGGTGTNGQSLTDGIVVDLSRHMNRILAIDPVRRTARVEAGVVKDQLNAALAEHGLFFAPELSTSNRATIGGMISTDACGQGSCLYGKTRDHVRTLTTVLADGTVWHSEPLDDDRLAAAQARQDLAGAIHREVDKLQRENAALIDKTFPPLNRCLTGYDLAHLRRADGRFDLNAVLCGSEGTLGLLAEATLNVLPLPSHVALVNLRYDSFDAALRDARTLVAFGAASVETVDSKVLGLAQEDPVWEGVTAYFPEDAGEQVQGVNLIEFVGDGADAVEAALTRLTATLDEAGTAHGRRGYTVARGEAEVGRLWAMRKKAVGLLGNTKGDRRPMAFVEDTAVPPEHLADYIAEFRAALDRRGLEYGMFGHVDAGVLHVRPAIDMKAPGAEALVRAVTEDVVALTQRYGGLLWGEHGKGVRSEFSPRFFGPLYPVLQAVKAAFDPRNQFNPGEIAAPEGAALLTVDGVPTKGQRDRTIPAHVRAGYDEALHCNGNGAWSGKFRALNTRFLSTLCAVADAGSLAGAARAMGLSSAAVAEQIQTLERGLGVRLITRLGRAVTLTDEGRAVVTAGRDILRRVADLTQVAQLGRLSGTLRIGSVSTALMSVVPPTLRHMAEHHPEIALKIVPGTSSQLLSMLEGGAIDCAITVRPTFEIAKEFGWHLIREEPLTLVCPAELPFEGVEACLSSSPMISMYRNSPTGRIAERFLQDKKIVAKELFEIEAAEVILVLVSQGLGVSLLPDYGFESSRERRIRKMAVGDRAYGRPVGILYRRGARISLIDAFHAAIKNGAIS
;
A
#
# COMPACT_ATOMS: atom_id res chain seq x y z
N MET A 1 14.48 8.38 25.66
CA MET A 1 14.01 6.98 25.77
C MET A 1 12.89 6.82 24.75
N ILE A 2 13.04 6.00 23.72
CA ILE A 2 11.94 5.79 22.74
C ILE A 2 10.82 5.07 23.49
N PRO A 3 9.57 5.58 23.50
CA PRO A 3 8.46 4.89 24.14
C PRO A 3 8.33 3.48 23.57
N ARG A 4 8.42 2.48 24.45
CA ARG A 4 8.15 1.10 24.05
C ARG A 4 6.64 1.01 23.85
N LEU A 5 6.21 0.77 22.61
CA LEU A 5 4.81 0.51 22.32
C LEU A 5 4.35 -0.66 23.19
N SER A 6 3.25 -0.47 23.90
CA SER A 6 2.62 -1.56 24.64
C SER A 6 2.24 -2.64 23.63
N PRO A 7 2.49 -3.93 23.92
CA PRO A 7 2.11 -5.00 23.00
C PRO A 7 0.61 -4.90 22.73
N SER A 8 0.23 -4.90 21.44
CA SER A 8 -1.16 -4.93 21.00
C SER A 8 -1.95 -6.02 21.72
N PRO A 9 -3.27 -5.86 21.88
CA PRO A 9 -4.12 -6.93 22.41
C PRO A 9 -3.84 -8.23 21.65
N ARG A 10 -3.59 -9.32 22.40
CA ARG A 10 -3.31 -10.62 21.81
C ARG A 10 -4.51 -11.03 20.96
N VAL A 11 -4.25 -11.44 19.71
CA VAL A 11 -5.26 -12.06 18.86
C VAL A 11 -5.91 -13.23 19.62
N PRO A 12 -7.25 -13.39 19.56
CA PRO A 12 -7.92 -14.49 20.23
C PRO A 12 -7.28 -15.84 19.90
N SER A 13 -7.18 -16.71 20.90
CA SER A 13 -6.49 -18.00 20.77
C SER A 13 -7.07 -18.84 19.63
N LEU A 14 -8.39 -18.82 19.44
CA LEU A 14 -9.06 -19.62 18.42
C LEU A 14 -8.70 -19.19 16.99
N THR A 15 -8.64 -17.89 16.71
CA THR A 15 -8.25 -17.37 15.38
C THR A 15 -6.80 -17.66 15.07
N ALA A 16 -5.91 -17.55 16.07
CA ALA A 16 -4.52 -17.95 15.90
C ALA A 16 -4.38 -19.46 15.60
N THR A 17 -5.17 -20.31 16.28
CA THR A 17 -5.25 -21.75 16.00
C THR A 17 -5.80 -22.02 14.59
N PHE A 18 -6.86 -21.32 14.18
CA PHE A 18 -7.42 -21.43 12.83
C PHE A 18 -6.36 -21.11 11.76
N CYS A 19 -5.65 -19.98 11.90
CA CYS A 19 -4.60 -19.60 10.95
C CYS A 19 -3.42 -20.59 10.93
N ALA A 20 -3.04 -21.15 12.09
CA ALA A 20 -1.98 -22.16 12.16
C ALA A 20 -2.39 -23.47 11.46
N GLU A 21 -3.61 -23.94 11.71
CA GLU A 21 -4.19 -25.13 11.10
C GLU A 21 -4.36 -24.94 9.58
N LEU A 22 -4.83 -23.76 9.14
CA LEU A 22 -4.96 -23.42 7.73
C LEU A 22 -3.62 -23.51 7.00
N ARG A 23 -2.53 -23.00 7.61
CA ARG A 23 -1.17 -23.18 7.07
C ARG A 23 -0.75 -24.64 7.03
N ALA A 24 -1.02 -25.40 8.09
CA ALA A 24 -0.69 -26.83 8.14
C ALA A 24 -1.41 -27.66 7.07
N ARG A 25 -2.61 -27.21 6.65
CA ARG A 25 -3.40 -27.80 5.55
C ARG A 25 -2.99 -27.33 4.16
N GLY A 26 -1.86 -26.66 4.03
CA GLY A 26 -1.27 -26.30 2.74
C GLY A 26 -1.91 -25.09 2.08
N PHE A 27 -2.42 -24.13 2.87
CA PHE A 27 -2.80 -22.81 2.33
C PHE A 27 -1.60 -22.15 1.64
N ALA A 28 -1.75 -21.83 0.35
CA ALA A 28 -0.66 -21.39 -0.52
C ALA A 28 -0.49 -19.86 -0.59
N GLY A 29 -1.52 -19.13 -0.16
CA GLY A 29 -1.53 -17.69 -0.02
C GLY A 29 -0.82 -17.16 1.24
N ASP A 30 -0.92 -15.85 1.46
CA ASP A 30 -0.34 -15.21 2.64
C ASP A 30 -1.34 -15.16 3.80
N LEU A 31 -0.84 -15.35 5.03
CA LEU A 31 -1.62 -15.20 6.26
C LEU A 31 -0.87 -14.30 7.23
N THR A 32 -1.53 -13.27 7.75
CA THR A 32 -0.94 -12.32 8.68
C THR A 32 -1.88 -11.97 9.84
N MET A 33 -1.28 -11.72 10.98
CA MET A 33 -1.91 -11.19 12.19
C MET A 33 -1.17 -9.93 12.67
N ALA A 34 -0.31 -9.36 11.82
CA ALA A 34 0.49 -8.20 12.16
C ALA A 34 -0.40 -6.95 12.31
N GLU A 35 -0.08 -6.10 13.28
CA GLU A 35 -0.84 -4.88 13.56
C GLU A 35 -0.93 -3.96 12.35
N ALA A 36 0.14 -3.85 11.56
CA ALA A 36 0.19 -3.00 10.37
C ALA A 36 -0.84 -3.42 9.31
N ASP A 37 -0.91 -4.71 8.98
CA ASP A 37 -1.88 -5.24 8.03
C ASP A 37 -3.31 -5.08 8.57
N ARG A 38 -3.52 -5.43 9.84
CA ARG A 38 -4.84 -5.28 10.51
C ARG A 38 -5.30 -3.83 10.53
N THR A 39 -4.38 -2.88 10.71
CA THR A 39 -4.70 -1.44 10.68
C THR A 39 -5.04 -0.98 9.26
N ALA A 40 -4.26 -1.41 8.26
CA ALA A 40 -4.48 -1.02 6.87
C ALA A 40 -5.82 -1.52 6.31
N LEU A 41 -6.28 -2.68 6.78
CA LEU A 41 -7.52 -3.33 6.36
C LEU A 41 -8.67 -3.13 7.36
N ALA A 42 -8.51 -2.23 8.34
CA ALA A 42 -9.57 -1.90 9.31
C ALA A 42 -10.58 -0.85 8.82
N THR A 43 -10.33 -0.23 7.67
CA THR A 43 -11.19 0.80 7.08
C THR A 43 -11.49 0.50 5.62
N ASP A 44 -12.56 1.11 5.13
CA ASP A 44 -12.95 1.15 3.73
C ASP A 44 -13.46 2.55 3.40
N ASN A 45 -14.13 2.74 2.26
CA ASN A 45 -14.59 4.07 1.86
C ASN A 45 -15.75 4.64 2.73
N SER A 46 -16.18 3.92 3.79
CA SER A 46 -17.18 4.36 4.76
C SER A 46 -16.61 5.19 5.91
N ILE A 47 -17.48 5.56 6.86
CA ILE A 47 -17.11 6.24 8.11
C ILE A 47 -16.62 5.29 9.20
N TYR A 48 -16.68 3.97 8.98
CA TYR A 48 -16.47 2.95 10.01
C TYR A 48 -15.02 2.48 10.12
N GLN A 49 -14.66 1.94 11.28
CA GLN A 49 -13.36 1.31 11.50
C GLN A 49 -13.47 0.08 12.42
N ILE A 50 -13.40 -1.11 11.82
CA ILE A 50 -13.44 -2.40 12.51
C ILE A 50 -12.10 -3.09 12.33
N THR A 51 -11.41 -3.41 13.43
CA THR A 51 -10.09 -4.05 13.33
C THR A 51 -10.25 -5.56 13.21
N PRO A 52 -9.84 -6.19 12.10
CA PRO A 52 -9.91 -7.63 11.96
C PRO A 52 -8.94 -8.33 12.91
N GLN A 53 -9.18 -9.60 13.21
CA GLN A 53 -8.28 -10.43 14.00
C GLN A 53 -7.10 -10.97 13.17
N ALA A 54 -7.34 -11.28 11.89
CA ALA A 54 -6.33 -11.76 10.95
C ALA A 54 -6.71 -11.40 9.52
N ILE A 55 -5.76 -11.53 8.60
CA ILE A 55 -5.98 -11.37 7.16
C ILE A 55 -5.41 -12.58 6.43
N ALA A 56 -6.23 -13.15 5.55
CA ALA A 56 -5.85 -14.16 4.57
C ALA A 56 -5.84 -13.54 3.17
N PHE A 57 -4.79 -13.83 2.40
CA PHE A 57 -4.66 -13.47 1.00
C PHE A 57 -4.57 -14.76 0.18
N PRO A 58 -5.71 -15.39 -0.18
CA PRO A 58 -5.74 -16.65 -0.94
C PRO A 58 -5.01 -16.53 -2.27
N ARG A 59 -4.25 -17.55 -2.67
CA ARG A 59 -3.56 -17.57 -3.96
C ARG A 59 -4.47 -17.98 -5.11
N ASP A 60 -5.43 -18.85 -4.83
CA ASP A 60 -6.32 -19.45 -5.81
C ASP A 60 -7.65 -19.92 -5.17
N ARG A 61 -8.53 -20.52 -5.98
CA ARG A 61 -9.80 -21.10 -5.53
C ARG A 61 -9.61 -22.20 -4.48
N ASP A 62 -8.56 -23.00 -4.56
CA ASP A 62 -8.37 -24.12 -3.65
C ASP A 62 -8.04 -23.62 -2.23
N ASP A 63 -7.38 -22.48 -2.11
CA ASP A 63 -7.23 -21.78 -0.83
C ASP A 63 -8.56 -21.32 -0.22
N LEU A 64 -9.53 -20.87 -1.05
CA LEU A 64 -10.89 -20.56 -0.59
C LEU A 64 -11.61 -21.82 -0.09
N VAL A 65 -11.46 -22.95 -0.80
CA VAL A 65 -11.99 -24.26 -0.38
C VAL A 65 -11.40 -24.67 0.97
N ARG A 66 -10.09 -24.50 1.17
CA ARG A 66 -9.42 -24.80 2.46
C ARG A 66 -9.98 -23.94 3.59
N ILE A 67 -10.17 -22.64 3.34
CA ILE A 67 -10.77 -21.72 4.33
C ILE A 67 -12.16 -22.22 4.72
N ALA A 68 -13.06 -22.42 3.75
CA ALA A 68 -14.45 -22.80 4.01
C ALA A 68 -14.56 -24.19 4.68
N THR A 69 -13.80 -25.17 4.20
CA THR A 69 -13.77 -26.52 4.79
C THR A 69 -13.32 -26.49 6.25
N LEU A 70 -12.29 -25.70 6.58
CA LEU A 70 -11.82 -25.56 7.95
C LEU A 70 -12.84 -24.81 8.83
N LEU A 71 -13.47 -23.77 8.27
CA LEU A 71 -14.51 -22.98 8.93
C LEU A 71 -15.73 -23.83 9.30
N ALA A 72 -16.05 -24.83 8.48
CA ALA A 72 -17.14 -25.79 8.68
C ALA A 72 -16.89 -26.80 9.82
N GLU A 73 -15.72 -26.83 10.46
CA GLU A 73 -15.51 -27.68 11.64
C GLU A 73 -16.15 -27.08 12.90
N GLU A 74 -16.79 -27.92 13.72
CA GLU A 74 -17.53 -27.48 14.92
C GLU A 74 -16.67 -26.64 15.89
N ARG A 75 -15.38 -27.00 16.04
CA ARG A 75 -14.44 -26.26 16.89
C ARG A 75 -14.18 -24.82 16.44
N PHE A 76 -14.48 -24.49 15.19
CA PHE A 76 -14.32 -23.15 14.61
C PHE A 76 -15.65 -22.45 14.32
N ALA A 77 -16.78 -22.95 14.84
CA ALA A 77 -18.12 -22.41 14.57
C ALA A 77 -18.29 -20.91 14.91
N THR A 78 -17.46 -20.35 15.80
CA THR A 78 -17.48 -18.92 16.15
C THR A 78 -16.49 -18.07 15.35
N VAL A 79 -15.63 -18.69 14.54
CA VAL A 79 -14.76 -17.96 13.61
C VAL A 79 -15.62 -17.40 12.50
N ARG A 80 -15.40 -16.12 12.18
CA ARG A 80 -16.15 -15.38 11.16
C ARG A 80 -15.17 -14.85 10.13
N ILE A 81 -15.60 -14.79 8.89
CA ILE A 81 -14.80 -14.26 7.79
C ILE A 81 -15.60 -13.25 6.99
N ALA A 82 -14.94 -12.27 6.40
CA ALA A 82 -15.54 -11.39 5.39
C ALA A 82 -14.63 -11.32 4.16
N PRO A 83 -15.14 -11.66 2.96
CA PRO A 83 -14.38 -11.48 1.74
C PRO A 83 -14.23 -9.98 1.44
N ARG A 84 -13.07 -9.62 0.90
CA ARG A 84 -12.71 -8.25 0.55
C ARG A 84 -12.07 -8.21 -0.84
N GLY A 85 -12.53 -7.24 -1.62
CA GLY A 85 -11.91 -6.83 -2.88
C GLY A 85 -11.09 -5.56 -2.70
N GLY A 86 -11.37 -4.54 -3.51
CA GLY A 86 -10.65 -3.25 -3.45
C GLY A 86 -10.92 -2.36 -2.23
N GLY A 87 -11.83 -2.73 -1.31
CA GLY A 87 -12.15 -1.93 -0.12
C GLY A 87 -12.78 -0.57 -0.42
N THR A 88 -13.52 -0.45 -1.53
CA THR A 88 -14.10 0.81 -2.02
C THR A 88 -15.55 1.03 -1.61
N GLY A 89 -16.17 0.08 -0.92
CA GLY A 89 -17.55 0.17 -0.43
C GLY A 89 -17.72 1.30 0.59
N THR A 90 -18.88 1.93 0.60
CA THR A 90 -19.15 3.14 1.40
C THR A 90 -20.01 2.90 2.64
N ASN A 91 -20.42 1.66 2.89
CA ASN A 91 -21.35 1.30 3.97
C ASN A 91 -20.76 0.28 4.95
N GLY A 92 -19.43 0.09 4.97
CA GLY A 92 -18.73 -0.80 5.90
C GLY A 92 -18.77 -2.28 5.49
N GLN A 93 -19.31 -2.61 4.32
CA GLN A 93 -19.55 -3.99 3.86
C GLN A 93 -18.30 -4.85 3.63
N SER A 94 -17.12 -4.25 3.78
CA SER A 94 -15.83 -4.93 3.60
C SER A 94 -15.03 -5.01 4.89
N LEU A 95 -15.67 -4.71 6.02
CA LEU A 95 -15.08 -4.64 7.35
C LEU A 95 -15.57 -5.81 8.21
N THR A 96 -14.69 -6.33 9.06
CA THR A 96 -15.06 -7.40 9.98
C THR A 96 -14.18 -7.36 11.22
N ASP A 97 -14.71 -7.81 12.35
CA ASP A 97 -13.94 -8.11 13.55
C ASP A 97 -13.34 -9.53 13.53
N GLY A 98 -13.65 -10.32 12.50
CA GLY A 98 -13.14 -11.67 12.25
C GLY A 98 -11.90 -11.69 11.35
N ILE A 99 -11.87 -12.61 10.39
CA ILE A 99 -10.78 -12.75 9.41
C ILE A 99 -11.18 -12.09 8.10
N VAL A 100 -10.39 -11.12 7.62
CA VAL A 100 -10.54 -10.61 6.25
C VAL A 100 -9.97 -11.63 5.27
N VAL A 101 -10.72 -11.97 4.24
CA VAL A 101 -10.24 -12.77 3.11
C VAL A 101 -10.10 -11.83 1.92
N ASP A 102 -8.89 -11.37 1.62
CA ASP A 102 -8.62 -10.41 0.54
C ASP A 102 -8.27 -11.14 -0.75
N LEU A 103 -9.15 -11.05 -1.75
CA LEU A 103 -8.99 -11.71 -3.05
C LEU A 103 -8.22 -10.85 -4.06
N SER A 104 -8.01 -9.56 -3.78
CA SER A 104 -7.43 -8.61 -4.73
C SER A 104 -5.91 -8.80 -4.94
N ARG A 105 -5.22 -9.33 -3.93
CA ARG A 105 -3.75 -9.45 -3.94
C ARG A 105 -3.23 -10.47 -4.96
N HIS A 106 -3.78 -11.68 -4.95
CA HIS A 106 -3.27 -12.79 -5.77
C HIS A 106 -4.28 -13.34 -6.78
N MET A 107 -5.60 -13.25 -6.52
CA MET A 107 -6.65 -13.76 -7.41
C MET A 107 -7.13 -12.67 -8.39
N ASN A 108 -6.21 -12.09 -9.16
CA ASN A 108 -6.46 -10.94 -10.04
C ASN A 108 -6.13 -11.19 -11.53
N ARG A 109 -6.28 -12.44 -11.98
CA ARG A 109 -6.01 -12.85 -13.36
C ARG A 109 -7.26 -12.81 -14.24
N ILE A 110 -7.08 -12.33 -15.47
CA ILE A 110 -8.03 -12.53 -16.56
C ILE A 110 -7.74 -13.91 -17.16
N LEU A 111 -8.66 -14.85 -16.99
CA LEU A 111 -8.45 -16.26 -17.31
C LEU A 111 -8.70 -16.57 -18.80
N ALA A 112 -9.67 -15.90 -19.42
CA ALA A 112 -9.95 -16.03 -20.85
C ALA A 112 -10.78 -14.84 -21.37
N ILE A 113 -10.56 -14.43 -22.61
CA ILE A 113 -11.43 -13.53 -23.37
C ILE A 113 -11.81 -14.24 -24.67
N ASP A 114 -13.09 -14.31 -24.97
CA ASP A 114 -13.64 -14.82 -26.24
C ASP A 114 -14.35 -13.66 -26.95
N PRO A 115 -13.68 -13.00 -27.92
CA PRO A 115 -14.25 -11.86 -28.63
C PRO A 115 -15.46 -12.22 -29.49
N VAL A 116 -15.55 -13.46 -29.96
CA VAL A 116 -16.63 -13.93 -30.84
C VAL A 116 -17.90 -14.14 -30.02
N ARG A 117 -17.79 -14.85 -28.89
CA ARG A 117 -18.92 -15.04 -27.97
C ARG A 117 -19.19 -13.84 -27.08
N ARG A 118 -18.29 -12.84 -27.11
CA ARG A 118 -18.29 -11.63 -26.29
C ARG A 118 -18.39 -11.98 -24.81
N THR A 119 -17.43 -12.78 -24.34
CA THR A 119 -17.35 -13.17 -22.93
C THR A 119 -15.94 -13.05 -22.39
N ALA A 120 -15.84 -12.73 -21.09
CA ALA A 120 -14.57 -12.76 -20.35
C ALA A 120 -14.73 -13.61 -19.09
N ARG A 121 -13.79 -14.53 -18.84
CA ARG A 121 -13.68 -15.26 -17.57
C ARG A 121 -12.55 -14.66 -16.74
N VAL A 122 -12.85 -14.28 -15.51
CA VAL A 122 -11.94 -13.52 -14.64
C VAL A 122 -11.99 -14.06 -13.21
N GLU A 123 -10.88 -13.91 -12.48
CA GLU A 123 -10.87 -14.07 -11.03
C GLU A 123 -11.53 -12.86 -10.35
N ALA A 124 -12.09 -13.07 -9.15
CA ALA A 124 -12.85 -12.07 -8.42
C ALA A 124 -12.05 -10.81 -8.05
N GLY A 125 -10.73 -10.93 -7.90
CA GLY A 125 -9.83 -9.83 -7.56
C GLY A 125 -9.39 -8.95 -8.74
N VAL A 126 -9.81 -9.26 -9.97
CA VAL A 126 -9.49 -8.42 -11.16
C VAL A 126 -10.08 -7.03 -10.98
N VAL A 127 -9.30 -5.98 -11.21
CA VAL A 127 -9.77 -4.58 -11.18
C VAL A 127 -10.53 -4.26 -12.47
N LYS A 128 -11.64 -3.51 -12.40
CA LYS A 128 -12.44 -3.15 -13.58
C LYS A 128 -11.61 -2.54 -14.71
N ASP A 129 -10.80 -1.53 -14.40
CA ASP A 129 -10.01 -0.84 -15.44
C ASP A 129 -8.95 -1.77 -16.07
N GLN A 130 -8.43 -2.76 -15.32
CA GLN A 130 -7.56 -3.80 -15.85
C GLN A 130 -8.30 -4.69 -16.87
N LEU A 131 -9.56 -5.07 -16.55
CA LEU A 131 -10.39 -5.84 -17.48
C LEU A 131 -10.70 -5.04 -18.75
N ASN A 132 -11.14 -3.78 -18.61
CA ASN A 132 -11.48 -2.96 -19.78
C ASN A 132 -10.26 -2.64 -20.66
N ALA A 133 -9.07 -2.47 -20.07
CA ALA A 133 -7.85 -2.32 -20.86
C ALA A 133 -7.58 -3.56 -21.74
N ALA A 134 -7.77 -4.77 -21.21
CA ALA A 134 -7.59 -6.01 -21.97
C ALA A 134 -8.69 -6.22 -23.03
N LEU A 135 -9.93 -5.82 -22.73
CA LEU A 135 -11.06 -5.94 -23.68
C LEU A 135 -10.97 -4.95 -24.85
N ALA A 136 -10.38 -3.78 -24.61
CA ALA A 136 -10.25 -2.73 -25.63
C ALA A 136 -9.45 -3.20 -26.85
N GLU A 137 -8.46 -4.09 -26.68
CA GLU A 137 -7.70 -4.71 -27.77
C GLU A 137 -8.57 -5.51 -28.75
N HIS A 138 -9.78 -5.89 -28.32
CA HIS A 138 -10.76 -6.62 -29.09
C HIS A 138 -11.97 -5.77 -29.51
N GLY A 139 -11.94 -4.45 -29.27
CA GLY A 139 -13.09 -3.57 -29.52
C GLY A 139 -14.27 -3.82 -28.57
N LEU A 140 -13.99 -4.34 -27.37
CA LEU A 140 -15.00 -4.72 -26.38
C LEU A 140 -14.78 -3.95 -25.07
N PHE A 141 -15.80 -3.91 -24.21
CA PHE A 141 -15.72 -3.40 -22.85
C PHE A 141 -16.73 -4.07 -21.92
N PHE A 142 -16.42 -4.09 -20.62
CA PHE A 142 -17.37 -4.39 -19.56
C PHE A 142 -18.04 -3.08 -19.14
N ALA A 143 -19.36 -3.04 -19.29
CA ALA A 143 -20.13 -1.79 -19.34
C ALA A 143 -20.39 -1.10 -17.99
N PRO A 144 -20.66 -1.80 -16.87
CA PRO A 144 -20.95 -1.14 -15.60
C PRO A 144 -19.82 -0.21 -15.16
N GLU A 145 -20.11 1.08 -14.94
CA GLU A 145 -19.11 2.12 -14.65
C GLU A 145 -19.15 2.60 -13.19
N LEU A 146 -17.99 2.93 -12.61
CA LEU A 146 -17.82 3.33 -11.21
C LEU A 146 -16.83 4.48 -11.05
N SER A 147 -17.07 5.36 -10.08
CA SER A 147 -16.08 6.41 -9.73
C SER A 147 -14.77 5.84 -9.21
N THR A 148 -14.76 4.62 -8.65
CA THR A 148 -13.58 3.91 -8.14
C THR A 148 -13.10 2.76 -9.04
N SER A 149 -13.45 2.79 -10.34
CA SER A 149 -13.15 1.71 -11.32
C SER A 149 -11.67 1.28 -11.36
N ASN A 150 -10.74 2.18 -11.03
CA ASN A 150 -9.31 1.94 -11.05
C ASN A 150 -8.78 1.07 -9.89
N ARG A 151 -9.67 0.64 -8.99
CA ARG A 151 -9.34 -0.26 -7.88
C ARG A 151 -10.50 -1.15 -7.43
N ALA A 152 -11.74 -0.82 -7.82
CA ALA A 152 -12.89 -1.68 -7.61
C ALA A 152 -12.68 -3.00 -8.37
N THR A 153 -12.82 -4.10 -7.65
CA THR A 153 -12.62 -5.45 -8.17
C THR A 153 -13.93 -6.04 -8.67
N ILE A 154 -13.90 -6.84 -9.73
CA ILE A 154 -15.09 -7.50 -10.31
C ILE A 154 -15.91 -8.26 -9.27
N GLY A 155 -15.27 -9.01 -8.38
CA GLY A 155 -15.96 -9.73 -7.31
C GLY A 155 -16.67 -8.81 -6.32
N GLY A 156 -16.08 -7.64 -6.05
CA GLY A 156 -16.71 -6.58 -5.27
C GLY A 156 -17.92 -5.99 -5.98
N MET A 157 -17.80 -5.72 -7.28
CA MET A 157 -18.91 -5.23 -8.11
C MET A 157 -20.08 -6.22 -8.13
N ILE A 158 -19.80 -7.50 -8.31
CA ILE A 158 -20.82 -8.56 -8.25
C ILE A 158 -21.44 -8.60 -6.85
N SER A 159 -20.61 -8.58 -5.80
CA SER A 159 -21.09 -8.69 -4.42
C SER A 159 -21.93 -7.51 -3.97
N THR A 160 -21.80 -6.32 -4.56
CA THR A 160 -22.69 -5.18 -4.27
C THR A 160 -23.76 -4.95 -5.34
N ASP A 161 -23.78 -5.78 -6.39
CA ASP A 161 -24.53 -5.56 -7.64
C ASP A 161 -24.35 -4.12 -8.15
N ALA A 162 -23.09 -3.68 -8.16
CA ALA A 162 -22.72 -2.32 -8.47
C ALA A 162 -23.20 -1.94 -9.88
N CYS A 163 -23.62 -0.70 -10.01
CA CYS A 163 -23.86 -0.06 -11.29
C CYS A 163 -23.31 1.36 -11.24
N GLY A 164 -23.72 2.19 -12.19
CA GLY A 164 -23.37 3.59 -12.22
C GLY A 164 -23.86 4.18 -13.53
N GLN A 165 -23.10 5.13 -14.07
CA GLN A 165 -23.45 5.81 -15.32
C GLN A 165 -23.76 4.82 -16.45
N GLY A 166 -24.83 5.08 -17.21
CA GLY A 166 -25.23 4.27 -18.36
C GLY A 166 -25.96 2.97 -18.01
N SER A 167 -26.23 2.69 -16.73
CA SER A 167 -26.94 1.46 -16.31
C SER A 167 -28.35 1.33 -16.89
N CYS A 168 -29.03 2.44 -17.18
CA CYS A 168 -30.36 2.44 -17.80
C CYS A 168 -30.30 1.88 -19.23
N LEU A 169 -29.15 2.01 -19.89
CA LEU A 169 -28.90 1.49 -21.24
C LEU A 169 -28.27 0.09 -21.20
N TYR A 170 -27.24 -0.11 -20.37
CA TYR A 170 -26.42 -1.33 -20.39
C TYR A 170 -26.79 -2.38 -19.34
N GLY A 171 -27.59 -2.01 -18.32
CA GLY A 171 -27.90 -2.86 -17.17
C GLY A 171 -26.92 -2.69 -16.01
N LYS A 172 -27.12 -3.49 -14.97
CA LYS A 172 -26.26 -3.59 -13.79
C LYS A 172 -25.25 -4.72 -13.92
N THR A 173 -24.32 -4.83 -12.97
CA THR A 173 -23.33 -5.91 -12.95
C THR A 173 -23.95 -7.29 -13.12
N ARG A 174 -25.06 -7.62 -12.43
CA ARG A 174 -25.72 -8.93 -12.59
C ARG A 174 -26.20 -9.24 -14.01
N ASP A 175 -26.62 -8.24 -14.77
CA ASP A 175 -27.13 -8.43 -16.14
C ASP A 175 -26.01 -8.87 -17.08
N HIS A 176 -24.77 -8.64 -16.64
CA HIS A 176 -23.57 -9.08 -17.30
C HIS A 176 -23.00 -10.40 -16.77
N VAL A 177 -23.49 -10.92 -15.64
CA VAL A 177 -23.05 -12.19 -15.07
C VAL A 177 -23.71 -13.35 -15.82
N ARG A 178 -22.89 -14.26 -16.35
CA ARG A 178 -23.37 -15.53 -16.93
C ARG A 178 -23.22 -16.68 -15.95
N THR A 179 -22.04 -16.81 -15.36
CA THR A 179 -21.71 -17.89 -14.45
C THR A 179 -20.83 -17.37 -13.32
N LEU A 180 -21.12 -17.76 -12.09
CA LEU A 180 -20.24 -17.51 -10.94
C LEU A 180 -19.68 -18.82 -10.42
N THR A 181 -18.39 -18.84 -10.09
CA THR A 181 -17.76 -19.94 -9.34
C THR A 181 -17.65 -19.49 -7.88
N THR A 182 -18.47 -20.08 -7.01
CA THR A 182 -18.57 -19.72 -5.59
C THR A 182 -18.17 -20.90 -4.72
N VAL A 183 -17.34 -20.68 -3.72
CA VAL A 183 -17.06 -21.66 -2.67
C VAL A 183 -18.07 -21.46 -1.54
N LEU A 184 -18.89 -22.47 -1.29
CA LEU A 184 -19.94 -22.46 -0.27
C LEU A 184 -19.37 -22.76 1.12
N ALA A 185 -20.21 -22.61 2.15
CA ALA A 185 -19.81 -22.71 3.55
C ALA A 185 -19.19 -24.06 3.96
N ASP A 186 -19.52 -25.14 3.25
CA ASP A 186 -18.98 -26.48 3.46
C ASP A 186 -17.72 -26.78 2.62
N GLY A 187 -17.24 -25.81 1.83
CA GLY A 187 -16.12 -25.98 0.89
C GLY A 187 -16.54 -26.46 -0.50
N THR A 188 -17.83 -26.70 -0.75
CA THR A 188 -18.33 -27.08 -2.08
C THR A 188 -18.04 -25.99 -3.10
N VAL A 189 -17.36 -26.34 -4.20
CA VAL A 189 -17.21 -25.47 -5.37
C VAL A 189 -18.48 -25.56 -6.21
N TRP A 190 -19.21 -24.46 -6.29
CA TRP A 190 -20.48 -24.39 -6.99
C TRP A 190 -20.42 -23.41 -8.16
N HIS A 191 -20.96 -23.83 -9.30
CA HIS A 191 -21.15 -22.99 -10.48
C HIS A 191 -22.63 -22.63 -10.61
N SER A 192 -22.95 -21.35 -10.45
CA SER A 192 -24.31 -20.84 -10.60
C SER A 192 -24.51 -20.26 -11.99
N GLU A 193 -25.62 -20.61 -12.64
CA GLU A 193 -26.01 -20.13 -13.96
C GLU A 193 -27.53 -20.24 -14.12
N PRO A 194 -28.14 -19.56 -15.12
CA PRO A 194 -29.56 -19.73 -15.41
C PRO A 194 -29.91 -21.17 -15.84
N LEU A 195 -30.89 -21.77 -15.18
CA LEU A 195 -31.35 -23.15 -15.39
C LEU A 195 -32.77 -23.17 -15.96
N ASP A 196 -33.00 -24.04 -16.96
CA ASP A 196 -34.35 -24.48 -17.33
C ASP A 196 -34.89 -25.49 -16.31
N ASP A 197 -36.15 -25.92 -16.48
CA ASP A 197 -36.84 -26.79 -15.51
C ASP A 197 -36.14 -28.16 -15.33
N ASP A 198 -35.63 -28.77 -16.40
CA ASP A 198 -34.95 -30.07 -16.34
C ASP A 198 -33.63 -29.96 -15.59
N ARG A 199 -32.85 -28.91 -15.89
CA ARG A 199 -31.58 -28.64 -15.20
C ARG A 199 -31.81 -28.21 -13.75
N LEU A 200 -32.90 -27.49 -13.46
CA LEU A 200 -33.29 -27.15 -12.09
C LEU A 200 -33.63 -28.42 -11.30
N ALA A 201 -34.42 -29.33 -11.85
CA ALA A 201 -34.73 -30.60 -11.20
C ALA A 201 -33.47 -31.43 -10.91
N ALA A 202 -32.52 -31.46 -11.85
CA ALA A 202 -31.22 -32.12 -11.65
C ALA A 202 -30.39 -31.42 -10.55
N ALA A 203 -30.37 -30.09 -10.51
CA ALA A 203 -29.69 -29.34 -9.46
C ALA A 203 -30.32 -29.58 -8.08
N GLN A 204 -31.65 -29.62 -7.99
CA GLN A 204 -32.41 -29.92 -6.78
C GLN A 204 -32.23 -31.37 -6.30
N ALA A 205 -31.90 -32.31 -7.19
CA ALA A 205 -31.64 -33.71 -6.82
C ALA A 205 -30.26 -33.95 -6.19
N ARG A 206 -29.35 -32.97 -6.24
CA ARG A 206 -28.03 -33.07 -5.60
C ARG A 206 -28.16 -33.24 -4.09
N GLN A 207 -27.25 -34.03 -3.52
CA GLN A 207 -27.23 -34.39 -2.08
C GLN A 207 -26.26 -33.52 -1.26
N ASP A 208 -25.74 -32.44 -1.85
CA ASP A 208 -24.84 -31.49 -1.21
C ASP A 208 -25.53 -30.16 -0.88
N LEU A 209 -24.78 -29.21 -0.32
CA LEU A 209 -25.29 -27.89 0.05
C LEU A 209 -25.86 -27.12 -1.14
N ALA A 210 -25.23 -27.25 -2.32
CA ALA A 210 -25.77 -26.64 -3.54
C ALA A 210 -27.17 -27.16 -3.87
N GLY A 211 -27.42 -28.47 -3.78
CA GLY A 211 -28.77 -29.03 -3.95
C GLY A 211 -29.78 -28.53 -2.92
N ALA A 212 -29.36 -28.41 -1.65
CA ALA A 212 -30.20 -27.87 -0.59
C ALA A 212 -30.61 -26.41 -0.85
N ILE A 213 -29.66 -25.58 -1.28
CA ILE A 213 -29.91 -24.18 -1.68
C ILE A 213 -30.93 -24.09 -2.81
N HIS A 214 -30.79 -24.89 -3.87
CA HIS A 214 -31.75 -24.85 -4.99
C HIS A 214 -33.16 -25.25 -4.57
N ARG A 215 -33.30 -26.25 -3.69
CA ARG A 215 -34.62 -26.66 -3.17
C ARG A 215 -35.24 -25.56 -2.32
N GLU A 216 -34.46 -25.01 -1.38
CA GLU A 216 -34.99 -24.03 -0.43
C GLU A 216 -35.32 -22.70 -1.10
N VAL A 217 -34.43 -22.16 -1.93
CA VAL A 217 -34.66 -20.86 -2.59
C VAL A 217 -35.79 -20.94 -3.62
N ASP A 218 -35.89 -22.03 -4.38
CA ASP A 218 -37.02 -22.25 -5.31
C ASP A 218 -38.35 -22.31 -4.57
N LYS A 219 -38.41 -23.05 -3.46
CA LYS A 219 -39.58 -23.14 -2.60
C LYS A 219 -39.96 -21.75 -2.05
N LEU A 220 -39.00 -21.03 -1.46
CA LEU A 220 -39.22 -19.69 -0.90
C LEU A 220 -39.76 -18.71 -1.94
N GLN A 221 -39.23 -18.73 -3.16
CA GLN A 221 -39.70 -17.88 -4.25
C GLN A 221 -41.14 -18.21 -4.63
N ARG A 222 -41.47 -19.49 -4.83
CA ARG A 222 -42.81 -19.93 -5.24
C ARG A 222 -43.86 -19.64 -4.18
N GLU A 223 -43.57 -19.94 -2.92
CA GLU A 223 -44.51 -19.75 -1.80
C GLU A 223 -44.77 -18.28 -1.48
N ASN A 224 -43.84 -17.37 -1.83
CA ASN A 224 -43.90 -15.95 -1.50
C ASN A 224 -44.06 -15.02 -2.71
N ALA A 225 -44.34 -15.55 -3.92
CA ALA A 225 -44.36 -14.77 -5.16
C ALA A 225 -45.22 -13.49 -5.08
N ALA A 226 -46.46 -13.59 -4.56
CA ALA A 226 -47.34 -12.43 -4.42
C ALA A 226 -46.82 -11.38 -3.42
N LEU A 227 -46.09 -11.81 -2.39
CA LEU A 227 -45.48 -10.89 -1.42
C LEU A 227 -44.23 -10.23 -2.00
N ILE A 228 -43.44 -10.96 -2.80
CA ILE A 228 -42.30 -10.43 -3.55
C ILE A 228 -42.80 -9.32 -4.50
N ASP A 229 -43.79 -9.59 -5.34
CA ASP A 229 -44.35 -8.61 -6.28
C ASP A 229 -44.87 -7.34 -5.59
N LYS A 230 -45.44 -7.47 -4.38
CA LYS A 230 -45.94 -6.34 -3.60
C LYS A 230 -44.82 -5.53 -2.93
N THR A 231 -43.73 -6.17 -2.52
CA THR A 231 -42.69 -5.56 -1.68
C THR A 231 -41.59 -4.91 -2.52
N PHE A 232 -41.31 -5.44 -3.71
CA PHE A 232 -40.30 -4.88 -4.61
C PHE A 232 -40.92 -3.78 -5.49
N PRO A 233 -40.54 -2.50 -5.31
CA PRO A 233 -41.08 -1.42 -6.13
C PRO A 233 -40.59 -1.52 -7.59
N PRO A 234 -41.41 -1.14 -8.58
CA PRO A 234 -40.99 -1.05 -9.97
C PRO A 234 -40.07 0.16 -10.17
N LEU A 235 -38.77 -0.03 -9.92
CA LEU A 235 -37.73 0.99 -10.10
C LEU A 235 -36.87 0.67 -11.33
N ASN A 236 -36.41 1.70 -12.05
CA ASN A 236 -35.46 1.56 -13.16
C ASN A 236 -34.17 0.85 -12.72
N ARG A 237 -33.77 1.04 -11.47
CA ARG A 237 -32.76 0.26 -10.78
C ARG A 237 -33.41 -0.49 -9.62
N CYS A 238 -33.45 -1.80 -9.77
CA CYS A 238 -33.90 -2.76 -8.75
C CYS A 238 -33.02 -2.72 -7.47
N LEU A 239 -33.51 -3.39 -6.43
CA LEU A 239 -32.87 -3.46 -5.12
C LEU A 239 -31.58 -4.30 -5.13
N THR A 240 -30.54 -3.87 -4.40
CA THR A 240 -29.35 -4.68 -4.09
C THR A 240 -29.55 -5.44 -2.78
N GLY A 241 -29.04 -6.68 -2.71
CA GLY A 241 -29.14 -7.55 -1.54
C GLY A 241 -30.33 -8.50 -1.56
N TYR A 242 -30.05 -9.73 -1.99
CA TYR A 242 -30.98 -10.85 -2.21
C TYR A 242 -32.16 -10.46 -3.10
N ASP A 243 -31.92 -10.32 -4.40
CA ASP A 243 -32.99 -10.01 -5.35
C ASP A 243 -33.89 -11.22 -5.60
N LEU A 244 -34.95 -11.33 -4.81
CA LEU A 244 -35.94 -12.40 -4.91
C LEU A 244 -36.88 -12.22 -6.11
N ALA A 245 -37.05 -10.99 -6.61
CA ALA A 245 -37.95 -10.69 -7.72
C ALA A 245 -37.40 -11.22 -9.06
N HIS A 246 -36.07 -11.31 -9.19
CA HIS A 246 -35.41 -11.73 -10.43
C HIS A 246 -34.85 -13.16 -10.40
N LEU A 247 -35.26 -13.96 -9.40
CA LEU A 247 -34.94 -15.39 -9.35
C LEU A 247 -35.49 -16.17 -10.54
N ARG A 248 -36.57 -15.70 -11.17
CA ARG A 248 -37.08 -16.20 -12.44
C ARG A 248 -36.91 -15.12 -13.50
N ARG A 249 -36.20 -15.45 -14.57
CA ARG A 249 -36.02 -14.57 -15.73
C ARG A 249 -37.32 -14.46 -16.52
N ALA A 250 -37.41 -13.43 -17.36
CA ALA A 250 -38.54 -13.24 -18.27
C ALA A 250 -38.73 -14.42 -19.26
N ASP A 251 -37.67 -15.20 -19.53
CA ASP A 251 -37.72 -16.41 -20.35
C ASP A 251 -38.08 -17.69 -19.56
N GLY A 252 -38.44 -17.56 -18.27
CA GLY A 252 -38.86 -18.65 -17.40
C GLY A 252 -37.73 -19.36 -16.64
N ARG A 253 -36.46 -19.14 -16.99
CA ARG A 253 -35.32 -19.81 -16.34
C ARG A 253 -35.12 -19.36 -14.89
N PHE A 254 -34.70 -20.29 -14.03
CA PHE A 254 -34.29 -19.99 -12.66
C PHE A 254 -32.84 -19.54 -12.58
N ASP A 255 -32.57 -18.42 -11.93
CA ASP A 255 -31.25 -17.81 -11.88
C ASP A 255 -30.86 -17.38 -10.47
N LEU A 256 -30.08 -18.22 -9.78
CA LEU A 256 -29.56 -17.89 -8.44
C LEU A 256 -28.49 -16.80 -8.45
N ASN A 257 -28.00 -16.36 -9.62
CA ASN A 257 -27.13 -15.20 -9.67
C ASN A 257 -27.85 -13.94 -9.17
N ALA A 258 -29.19 -13.89 -9.22
CA ALA A 258 -29.98 -12.78 -8.68
C ALA A 258 -29.80 -12.57 -7.16
N VAL A 259 -29.57 -13.65 -6.39
CA VAL A 259 -29.32 -13.54 -4.94
C VAL A 259 -27.84 -13.47 -4.58
N LEU A 260 -26.96 -14.05 -5.41
CA LEU A 260 -25.51 -13.95 -5.24
C LEU A 260 -24.99 -12.55 -5.57
N CYS A 261 -25.51 -11.92 -6.61
CA CYS A 261 -25.22 -10.53 -6.92
C CYS A 261 -25.88 -9.64 -5.85
N GLY A 262 -25.10 -8.76 -5.23
CA GLY A 262 -25.56 -7.97 -4.08
C GLY A 262 -25.50 -8.71 -2.74
N SER A 263 -24.95 -9.92 -2.68
CA SER A 263 -24.88 -10.70 -1.42
C SER A 263 -23.85 -10.20 -0.41
N GLU A 264 -22.95 -9.30 -0.80
CA GLU A 264 -21.91 -8.72 0.08
C GLU A 264 -21.07 -9.78 0.79
N GLY A 265 -20.82 -10.91 0.12
CA GLY A 265 -20.01 -12.00 0.68
C GLY A 265 -20.70 -12.82 1.77
N THR A 266 -22.00 -12.61 2.01
CA THR A 266 -22.77 -13.32 3.04
C THR A 266 -23.17 -14.74 2.64
N LEU A 267 -23.11 -15.08 1.35
CA LEU A 267 -23.57 -16.37 0.82
C LEU A 267 -22.43 -17.30 0.35
N GLY A 268 -21.18 -16.85 0.38
CA GLY A 268 -20.03 -17.66 0.00
C GLY A 268 -18.85 -16.82 -0.51
N LEU A 269 -17.75 -17.50 -0.88
CA LEU A 269 -16.55 -16.87 -1.42
C LEU A 269 -16.58 -16.95 -2.94
N LEU A 270 -16.86 -15.82 -3.58
CA LEU A 270 -16.83 -15.70 -5.04
C LEU A 270 -15.38 -15.78 -5.53
N ALA A 271 -15.05 -16.84 -6.27
CA ALA A 271 -13.69 -17.08 -6.77
C ALA A 271 -13.48 -16.53 -8.19
N GLU A 272 -14.43 -16.80 -9.08
CA GLU A 272 -14.35 -16.48 -10.51
C GLU A 272 -15.72 -16.08 -11.05
N ALA A 273 -15.72 -15.28 -12.12
CA ALA A 273 -16.93 -14.94 -12.86
C ALA A 273 -16.71 -15.08 -14.37
N THR A 274 -17.73 -15.56 -15.07
CA THR A 274 -17.85 -15.45 -16.52
C THR A 274 -18.85 -14.33 -16.83
N LEU A 275 -18.36 -13.28 -17.49
CA LEU A 275 -19.11 -12.08 -17.83
C LEU A 275 -19.41 -12.04 -19.32
N ASN A 276 -20.57 -11.49 -19.71
CA ASN A 276 -20.72 -10.96 -21.06
C ASN A 276 -19.98 -9.61 -21.14
N VAL A 277 -19.57 -9.23 -22.36
CA VAL A 277 -18.95 -7.93 -22.64
C VAL A 277 -19.60 -7.35 -23.89
N LEU A 278 -19.57 -6.03 -24.03
CA LEU A 278 -20.26 -5.31 -25.10
C LEU A 278 -19.25 -4.72 -26.10
N PRO A 279 -19.63 -4.51 -27.37
CA PRO A 279 -18.84 -3.72 -28.32
C PRO A 279 -18.66 -2.29 -27.83
N LEU A 280 -17.46 -1.73 -27.99
CA LEU A 280 -17.21 -0.32 -27.74
C LEU A 280 -18.08 0.54 -28.69
N PRO A 281 -18.82 1.54 -28.18
CA PRO A 281 -19.58 2.46 -29.03
C PRO A 281 -18.63 3.23 -29.97
N SER A 282 -19.01 3.36 -31.24
CA SER A 282 -18.17 4.03 -32.25
C SER A 282 -18.28 5.55 -32.23
N HIS A 283 -19.43 6.08 -31.78
CA HIS A 283 -19.71 7.51 -31.75
C HIS A 283 -20.32 7.91 -30.41
N VAL A 284 -19.81 9.01 -29.86
CA VAL A 284 -20.29 9.59 -28.60
C VAL A 284 -20.36 11.11 -28.71
N ALA A 285 -21.37 11.68 -28.08
CA ALA A 285 -21.48 13.12 -27.87
C ALA A 285 -22.10 13.40 -26.51
N LEU A 286 -21.79 14.57 -25.95
CA LEU A 286 -22.29 14.98 -24.65
C LEU A 286 -22.77 16.42 -24.71
N VAL A 287 -23.99 16.67 -24.24
CA VAL A 287 -24.54 18.01 -24.05
C VAL A 287 -24.36 18.40 -22.59
N ASN A 288 -23.69 19.53 -22.35
CA ASN A 288 -23.54 20.12 -21.02
C ASN A 288 -24.54 21.27 -20.88
N LEU A 289 -25.63 21.05 -20.14
CA LEU A 289 -26.72 22.01 -19.95
C LEU A 289 -26.64 22.64 -18.55
N ARG A 290 -26.65 23.98 -18.50
CA ARG A 290 -26.42 24.78 -17.28
C ARG A 290 -27.72 25.39 -16.77
N TYR A 291 -27.83 25.51 -15.45
CA TYR A 291 -29.04 25.97 -14.76
C TYR A 291 -28.75 27.03 -13.70
N ASP A 292 -29.78 27.80 -13.37
CA ASP A 292 -29.79 28.81 -12.31
C ASP A 292 -30.00 28.26 -10.90
N SER A 293 -30.40 26.99 -10.79
CA SER A 293 -30.62 26.28 -9.56
C SER A 293 -30.50 24.78 -9.76
N PHE A 294 -30.09 24.07 -8.70
CA PHE A 294 -30.03 22.61 -8.71
C PHE A 294 -31.42 21.96 -8.83
N ASP A 295 -32.46 22.57 -8.24
CA ASP A 295 -33.85 22.08 -8.35
C ASP A 295 -34.36 22.14 -9.80
N ALA A 296 -34.06 23.22 -10.52
CA ALA A 296 -34.36 23.33 -11.96
C ALA A 296 -33.72 22.20 -12.77
N ALA A 297 -32.44 21.89 -12.50
CA ALA A 297 -31.74 20.79 -13.17
C ALA A 297 -32.40 19.42 -12.92
N LEU A 298 -32.83 19.15 -11.67
CA LEU A 298 -33.53 17.91 -11.31
C LEU A 298 -34.91 17.80 -11.95
N ARG A 299 -35.69 18.89 -11.96
CA ARG A 299 -37.03 18.90 -12.57
C ARG A 299 -36.97 18.72 -14.09
N ASP A 300 -35.96 19.29 -14.73
CA ASP A 300 -35.77 19.19 -16.18
C ASP A 300 -35.22 17.83 -16.64
N ALA A 301 -34.49 17.12 -15.77
CA ALA A 301 -33.89 15.82 -16.09
C ALA A 301 -34.89 14.81 -16.69
N ARG A 302 -36.15 14.81 -16.22
CA ARG A 302 -37.22 13.94 -16.76
C ARG A 302 -37.49 14.20 -18.24
N THR A 303 -37.49 15.47 -18.64
CA THR A 303 -37.66 15.89 -20.03
C THR A 303 -36.49 15.41 -20.88
N LEU A 304 -35.27 15.49 -20.34
CA LEU A 304 -34.04 15.13 -21.04
C LEU A 304 -33.92 13.62 -21.31
N VAL A 305 -34.33 12.79 -20.36
CA VAL A 305 -34.33 11.31 -20.52
C VAL A 305 -35.20 10.87 -21.70
N ALA A 306 -36.29 11.58 -21.99
CA ALA A 306 -37.20 11.25 -23.10
C ALA A 306 -36.54 11.36 -24.50
N PHE A 307 -35.36 11.99 -24.62
CA PHE A 307 -34.64 12.12 -25.89
C PHE A 307 -33.81 10.88 -26.27
N GLY A 308 -33.81 9.84 -25.44
CA GLY A 308 -33.04 8.62 -25.67
C GLY A 308 -31.55 8.80 -25.35
N ALA A 309 -31.23 9.62 -24.35
CA ALA A 309 -29.87 9.75 -23.83
C ALA A 309 -29.41 8.43 -23.20
N ALA A 310 -28.13 8.11 -23.37
CA ALA A 310 -27.47 6.97 -22.75
C ALA A 310 -27.30 7.16 -21.24
N SER A 311 -27.05 8.40 -20.81
CA SER A 311 -26.98 8.79 -19.41
C SER A 311 -27.36 10.27 -19.23
N VAL A 312 -27.92 10.59 -18.07
CA VAL A 312 -28.17 11.97 -17.61
C VAL A 312 -27.65 12.10 -16.19
N GLU A 313 -26.58 12.86 -16.01
CA GLU A 313 -25.96 13.10 -14.71
C GLU A 313 -26.17 14.54 -14.25
N THR A 314 -26.53 14.73 -12.98
CA THR A 314 -26.68 16.07 -12.40
C THR A 314 -25.59 16.35 -11.37
N VAL A 315 -25.07 17.58 -11.38
CA VAL A 315 -24.04 18.08 -10.46
C VAL A 315 -24.49 19.40 -9.86
N ASP A 316 -24.34 19.57 -8.54
CA ASP A 316 -24.60 20.84 -7.85
C ASP A 316 -23.44 21.85 -7.98
N SER A 317 -23.69 23.10 -7.60
CA SER A 317 -22.68 24.15 -7.65
C SER A 317 -21.48 23.94 -6.73
N LYS A 318 -21.65 23.20 -5.63
CA LYS A 318 -20.56 22.95 -4.68
C LYS A 318 -19.55 21.96 -5.25
N VAL A 319 -20.03 20.88 -5.87
CA VAL A 319 -19.19 19.91 -6.57
C VAL A 319 -18.53 20.56 -7.78
N LEU A 320 -19.26 21.39 -8.53
CA LEU A 320 -18.70 22.14 -9.65
C LEU A 320 -17.60 23.11 -9.21
N GLY A 321 -17.81 23.85 -8.11
CA GLY A 321 -16.82 24.77 -7.55
C GLY A 321 -15.53 24.08 -7.12
N LEU A 322 -15.61 22.84 -6.59
CA LEU A 322 -14.41 22.04 -6.31
C LEU A 322 -13.63 21.70 -7.57
N ALA A 323 -14.32 21.42 -8.68
CA ALA A 323 -13.67 21.16 -9.96
C ALA A 323 -12.96 22.41 -10.49
N GLN A 324 -13.55 23.59 -10.32
CA GLN A 324 -12.99 24.89 -10.74
C GLN A 324 -11.64 25.23 -10.09
N GLU A 325 -11.39 24.72 -8.88
CA GLU A 325 -10.13 24.92 -8.17
C GLU A 325 -9.03 23.89 -8.55
N ASP A 326 -9.37 22.84 -9.31
CA ASP A 326 -8.45 21.76 -9.69
C ASP A 326 -7.93 21.95 -11.14
N PRO A 327 -6.68 21.56 -11.45
CA PRO A 327 -6.14 21.65 -12.81
C PRO A 327 -6.97 20.95 -13.90
N VAL A 328 -7.84 20.00 -13.53
CA VAL A 328 -8.79 19.38 -14.48
C VAL A 328 -9.71 20.41 -15.15
N TRP A 329 -9.96 21.55 -14.51
CA TRP A 329 -10.84 22.60 -15.03
C TRP A 329 -10.34 23.21 -16.34
N GLU A 330 -9.01 23.40 -16.48
CA GLU A 330 -8.41 24.04 -17.66
C GLU A 330 -8.79 23.32 -18.97
N GLY A 331 -8.97 22.00 -18.90
CA GLY A 331 -9.36 21.18 -20.04
C GLY A 331 -10.84 21.24 -20.42
N VAL A 332 -11.69 21.84 -19.58
CA VAL A 332 -13.15 21.87 -19.78
C VAL A 332 -13.75 23.28 -19.78
N THR A 333 -12.98 24.33 -19.52
CA THR A 333 -13.46 25.73 -19.45
C THR A 333 -14.30 26.15 -20.67
N ALA A 334 -13.97 25.66 -21.86
CA ALA A 334 -14.71 25.96 -23.10
C ALA A 334 -16.19 25.49 -23.05
N TYR A 335 -16.52 24.53 -22.19
CA TYR A 335 -17.88 24.01 -22.01
C TYR A 335 -18.68 24.80 -20.96
N PHE A 336 -18.04 25.72 -20.24
CA PHE A 336 -18.64 26.57 -19.21
C PHE A 336 -18.37 28.05 -19.51
N PRO A 337 -18.98 28.63 -20.57
CA PRO A 337 -18.75 30.02 -20.91
C PRO A 337 -19.25 30.95 -19.79
N GLU A 338 -18.56 32.08 -19.61
CA GLU A 338 -18.94 33.11 -18.62
C GLU A 338 -20.26 33.76 -19.05
N ASP A 339 -21.37 33.36 -18.41
CA ASP A 339 -22.64 34.04 -18.56
C ASP A 339 -22.56 35.37 -17.76
N ALA A 340 -23.06 36.47 -18.34
CA ALA A 340 -22.84 37.86 -17.89
C ALA A 340 -23.25 38.16 -16.42
N GLY A 341 -22.42 37.75 -15.45
CA GLY A 341 -22.55 38.06 -14.02
C GLY A 341 -23.39 37.09 -13.18
N GLU A 342 -23.85 35.98 -13.74
CA GLU A 342 -24.72 35.02 -13.04
C GLU A 342 -24.02 33.66 -12.85
N GLN A 343 -23.99 33.16 -11.62
CA GLN A 343 -23.33 31.88 -11.31
C GLN A 343 -24.20 30.68 -11.71
N VAL A 344 -23.62 29.72 -12.42
CA VAL A 344 -24.22 28.39 -12.67
C VAL A 344 -24.41 27.66 -11.34
N GLN A 345 -25.65 27.31 -11.00
CA GLN A 345 -25.98 26.65 -9.74
C GLN A 345 -26.27 25.14 -9.88
N GLY A 346 -26.37 24.64 -11.12
CA GLY A 346 -26.60 23.23 -11.41
C GLY A 346 -26.26 22.91 -12.86
N VAL A 347 -25.90 21.65 -13.13
CA VAL A 347 -25.48 21.18 -14.44
C VAL A 347 -26.06 19.79 -14.71
N ASN A 348 -26.60 19.58 -15.92
CA ASN A 348 -26.90 18.25 -16.45
C ASN A 348 -25.91 17.90 -17.57
N LEU A 349 -25.26 16.75 -17.46
CA LEU A 349 -24.43 16.14 -18.50
C LEU A 349 -25.24 15.05 -19.17
N ILE A 350 -25.60 15.25 -20.44
CA ILE A 350 -26.46 14.34 -21.21
C ILE A 350 -25.63 13.68 -22.30
N GLU A 351 -25.42 12.37 -22.19
CA GLU A 351 -24.60 11.61 -23.13
C GLU A 351 -25.46 10.86 -24.15
N PHE A 352 -25.01 10.87 -25.40
CA PHE A 352 -25.57 10.06 -26.48
C PHE A 352 -24.47 9.18 -27.05
N VAL A 353 -24.77 7.88 -27.18
CA VAL A 353 -23.87 6.88 -27.76
C VAL A 353 -24.57 6.18 -28.92
N GLY A 354 -23.81 5.78 -29.93
CA GLY A 354 -24.37 5.02 -31.05
C GLY A 354 -23.29 4.46 -31.97
N ASP A 355 -23.70 3.49 -32.80
CA ASP A 355 -22.82 2.86 -33.77
C ASP A 355 -22.61 3.71 -35.03
N GLY A 356 -23.53 4.62 -35.34
CA GLY A 356 -23.45 5.53 -36.48
C GLY A 356 -23.49 7.00 -36.08
N ALA A 357 -22.64 7.82 -36.70
CA ALA A 357 -22.58 9.26 -36.49
C ALA A 357 -23.93 9.94 -36.71
N ASP A 358 -24.66 9.56 -37.76
CA ASP A 358 -25.94 10.17 -38.13
C ASP A 358 -27.01 9.98 -37.06
N ALA A 359 -27.03 8.83 -36.38
CA ALA A 359 -28.00 8.55 -35.32
C ALA A 359 -27.74 9.42 -34.08
N VAL A 360 -26.47 9.57 -33.70
CA VAL A 360 -26.04 10.43 -32.60
C VAL A 360 -26.32 11.91 -32.92
N GLU A 361 -25.94 12.38 -34.11
CA GLU A 361 -26.20 13.76 -34.52
C GLU A 361 -27.70 14.07 -34.69
N ALA A 362 -28.51 13.11 -35.13
CA ALA A 362 -29.97 13.27 -35.16
C ALA A 362 -30.55 13.41 -33.75
N ALA A 363 -30.05 12.65 -32.77
CA ALA A 363 -30.47 12.78 -31.38
C ALA A 363 -30.06 14.13 -30.77
N LEU A 364 -28.82 14.55 -31.01
CA LEU A 364 -28.33 15.87 -30.63
C LEU A 364 -29.20 16.98 -31.23
N THR A 365 -29.44 16.93 -32.55
CA THR A 365 -30.22 17.97 -33.25
C THR A 365 -31.62 18.12 -32.68
N ARG A 366 -32.30 17.00 -32.37
CA ARG A 366 -33.62 17.05 -31.72
C ARG A 366 -33.57 17.70 -30.35
N LEU A 367 -32.58 17.34 -29.53
CA LEU A 367 -32.42 17.92 -28.20
C LEU A 367 -32.09 19.41 -28.31
N THR A 368 -31.08 19.79 -29.09
CA THR A 368 -30.62 21.18 -29.22
C THR A 368 -31.70 22.08 -29.80
N ALA A 369 -32.46 21.63 -30.80
CA ALA A 369 -33.60 22.39 -31.32
C ALA A 369 -34.66 22.66 -30.23
N THR A 370 -34.97 21.64 -29.41
CA THR A 370 -35.91 21.82 -28.29
C THR A 370 -35.36 22.76 -27.22
N LEU A 371 -34.05 22.70 -26.94
CA LEU A 371 -33.39 23.60 -26.01
C LEU A 371 -33.39 25.05 -26.53
N ASP A 372 -33.14 25.25 -27.82
CA ASP A 372 -33.15 26.56 -28.47
C ASP A 372 -34.56 27.17 -28.49
N GLU A 373 -35.60 26.37 -28.79
CA GLU A 373 -37.01 26.80 -28.75
C GLU A 373 -37.46 27.19 -27.34
N ALA A 374 -37.04 26.44 -26.33
CA ALA A 374 -37.40 26.70 -24.94
C ALA A 374 -36.60 27.86 -24.30
N GLY A 375 -35.41 28.17 -24.84
CA GLY A 375 -34.54 29.23 -24.34
C GLY A 375 -34.22 29.07 -22.85
N THR A 376 -34.50 30.11 -22.06
CA THR A 376 -34.25 30.16 -20.61
C THR A 376 -35.39 29.58 -19.75
N ALA A 377 -36.39 28.95 -20.38
CA ALA A 377 -37.44 28.24 -19.65
C ALA A 377 -36.85 27.17 -18.72
N HIS A 378 -37.57 26.85 -17.65
CA HIS A 378 -37.13 25.84 -16.66
C HIS A 378 -35.79 26.16 -15.99
N GLY A 379 -35.41 27.43 -15.86
CA GLY A 379 -34.18 27.85 -15.18
C GLY A 379 -32.90 27.58 -15.98
N ARG A 380 -33.02 27.27 -17.27
CA ARG A 380 -31.87 27.01 -18.16
C ARG A 380 -31.09 28.30 -18.44
N ARG A 381 -29.76 28.20 -18.43
CA ARG A 381 -28.82 29.29 -18.77
C ARG A 381 -28.17 29.11 -20.14
N GLY A 382 -28.20 27.88 -20.66
CA GLY A 382 -27.69 27.53 -21.99
C GLY A 382 -26.90 26.24 -21.96
N TYR A 383 -26.55 25.73 -23.14
CA TYR A 383 -25.82 24.47 -23.29
C TYR A 383 -24.56 24.60 -24.13
N THR A 384 -23.68 23.60 -24.00
CA THR A 384 -22.53 23.37 -24.89
C THR A 384 -22.52 21.91 -25.32
N VAL A 385 -21.82 21.58 -26.41
CA VAL A 385 -21.80 20.21 -26.97
C VAL A 385 -20.36 19.76 -27.17
N ALA A 386 -19.99 18.65 -26.53
CA ALA A 386 -18.76 17.91 -26.75
C ALA A 386 -19.02 16.76 -27.73
N ARG A 387 -18.09 16.53 -28.67
CA ARG A 387 -18.19 15.47 -29.68
C ARG A 387 -16.94 14.62 -29.70
N GLY A 388 -17.13 13.31 -29.82
CA GLY A 388 -16.05 12.34 -29.86
C GLY A 388 -15.49 12.01 -28.49
N GLU A 389 -14.83 10.85 -28.42
CA GLU A 389 -14.37 10.23 -27.18
C GLU A 389 -13.44 11.12 -26.37
N ALA A 390 -12.51 11.82 -27.03
CA ALA A 390 -11.55 12.69 -26.34
C ALA A 390 -12.23 13.84 -25.59
N GLU A 391 -13.18 14.53 -26.23
CA GLU A 391 -13.89 15.68 -25.66
C GLU A 391 -14.84 15.26 -24.55
N VAL A 392 -15.65 14.23 -24.82
CA VAL A 392 -16.58 13.65 -23.84
C VAL A 392 -15.82 13.10 -22.63
N GLY A 393 -14.69 12.43 -22.87
CA GLY A 393 -13.79 11.92 -21.84
C GLY A 393 -13.25 13.02 -20.93
N ARG A 394 -12.99 14.24 -21.42
CA ARG A 394 -12.57 15.37 -20.58
C ARG A 394 -13.65 15.79 -19.59
N LEU A 395 -14.90 15.90 -20.04
CA LEU A 395 -16.04 16.24 -19.17
C LEU A 395 -16.30 15.14 -18.13
N TRP A 396 -16.19 13.87 -18.54
CA TRP A 396 -16.30 12.75 -17.59
C TRP A 396 -15.14 12.70 -16.59
N ALA A 397 -13.91 12.98 -17.02
CA ALA A 397 -12.76 13.08 -16.13
C ALA A 397 -12.96 14.18 -15.09
N MET A 398 -13.48 15.35 -15.49
CA MET A 398 -13.85 16.42 -14.57
C MET A 398 -14.91 15.95 -13.58
N ARG A 399 -16.01 15.34 -14.05
CA ARG A 399 -17.09 14.85 -13.17
C ARG A 399 -16.60 13.79 -12.18
N LYS A 400 -15.76 12.85 -12.62
CA LYS A 400 -15.17 11.81 -11.75
C LYS A 400 -14.23 12.42 -10.71
N LYS A 401 -13.42 13.40 -11.13
CA LYS A 401 -12.48 14.12 -10.26
C LYS A 401 -13.20 14.98 -9.22
N ALA A 402 -14.22 15.75 -9.61
CA ALA A 402 -14.99 16.65 -8.76
C ALA A 402 -15.61 15.91 -7.55
N VAL A 403 -16.18 14.73 -7.78
CA VAL A 403 -16.70 13.87 -6.71
C VAL A 403 -15.61 13.31 -5.82
N GLY A 404 -14.44 12.97 -6.38
CA GLY A 404 -13.26 12.60 -5.59
C GLY A 404 -12.77 13.73 -4.67
N LEU A 405 -12.89 14.99 -5.12
CA LEU A 405 -12.47 16.17 -4.37
C LEU A 405 -13.38 16.49 -3.17
N LEU A 406 -14.66 16.07 -3.18
CA LEU A 406 -15.56 16.21 -2.03
C LEU A 406 -14.98 15.57 -0.75
N GLY A 407 -14.28 14.45 -0.86
CA GLY A 407 -13.63 13.80 0.30
C GLY A 407 -12.40 14.56 0.81
N ASN A 408 -11.84 15.46 0.00
CA ASN A 408 -10.61 16.22 0.24
C ASN A 408 -10.85 17.68 0.61
N THR A 409 -12.08 18.07 0.92
CA THR A 409 -12.40 19.42 1.40
C THR A 409 -11.55 19.78 2.62
N LYS A 410 -11.04 21.02 2.66
CA LYS A 410 -10.18 21.52 3.75
C LYS A 410 -10.97 21.59 5.06
N GLY A 411 -10.29 21.27 6.16
CA GLY A 411 -10.84 21.32 7.51
C GLY A 411 -11.35 19.98 8.04
N ASP A 412 -11.87 20.03 9.26
CA ASP A 412 -12.32 18.85 10.00
C ASP A 412 -13.75 18.41 9.66
N ARG A 413 -14.60 19.36 9.25
CA ARG A 413 -15.94 19.07 8.71
C ARG A 413 -15.82 18.65 7.26
N ARG A 414 -16.15 17.40 6.95
CA ARG A 414 -15.97 16.83 5.61
C ARG A 414 -17.23 16.13 5.11
N PRO A 415 -17.58 16.28 3.82
CA PRO A 415 -18.63 15.49 3.19
C PRO A 415 -18.34 13.99 3.32
N MET A 416 -19.26 13.26 3.95
CA MET A 416 -19.09 11.83 4.23
C MET A 416 -20.24 11.00 3.67
N ALA A 417 -19.91 9.79 3.24
CA ALA A 417 -20.86 8.80 2.75
C ALA A 417 -21.44 8.00 3.93
N PHE A 418 -22.70 8.26 4.28
CA PHE A 418 -23.45 7.45 5.25
C PHE A 418 -24.97 7.43 4.98
N VAL A 419 -25.49 8.41 4.24
CA VAL A 419 -26.89 8.49 3.76
C VAL A 419 -26.99 8.68 2.24
N GLU A 420 -25.90 8.43 1.51
CA GLU A 420 -25.91 8.52 0.05
C GLU A 420 -26.59 7.30 -0.60
N ASP A 421 -26.79 7.36 -1.92
CA ASP A 421 -27.29 6.25 -2.73
C ASP A 421 -28.74 5.84 -2.40
N THR A 422 -29.59 6.86 -2.25
CA THR A 422 -31.04 6.64 -2.13
C THR A 422 -31.68 6.64 -3.51
N ALA A 423 -32.52 5.64 -3.77
CA ALA A 423 -33.25 5.50 -5.02
C ALA A 423 -34.74 5.76 -4.79
N VAL A 424 -35.35 6.67 -5.55
CA VAL A 424 -36.80 6.91 -5.55
C VAL A 424 -37.31 6.87 -6.98
N PRO A 425 -38.62 6.64 -7.22
CA PRO A 425 -39.19 6.80 -8.55
C PRO A 425 -38.79 8.16 -9.16
N PRO A 426 -38.25 8.20 -10.40
CA PRO A 426 -37.73 9.44 -11.00
C PRO A 426 -38.71 10.62 -11.00
N GLU A 427 -40.02 10.34 -11.06
CA GLU A 427 -41.09 11.33 -10.98
C GLU A 427 -41.17 12.07 -9.64
N HIS A 428 -40.62 11.49 -8.58
CA HIS A 428 -40.62 12.03 -7.22
C HIS A 428 -39.26 12.59 -6.79
N LEU A 429 -38.22 12.43 -7.62
CA LEU A 429 -36.84 12.75 -7.25
C LEU A 429 -36.65 14.21 -6.81
N ALA A 430 -37.17 15.18 -7.58
CA ALA A 430 -37.00 16.59 -7.27
C ALA A 430 -37.62 16.97 -5.90
N ASP A 431 -38.84 16.51 -5.63
CA ASP A 431 -39.55 16.83 -4.38
C ASP A 431 -38.91 16.12 -3.18
N TYR A 432 -38.49 14.86 -3.34
CA TYR A 432 -37.72 14.12 -2.33
C TYR A 432 -36.44 14.87 -1.96
N ILE A 433 -35.69 15.39 -2.95
CA ILE A 433 -34.45 16.12 -2.70
C ILE A 433 -34.72 17.48 -2.05
N ALA A 434 -35.79 18.19 -2.42
CA ALA A 434 -36.17 19.43 -1.75
C ALA A 434 -36.41 19.19 -0.24
N GLU A 435 -37.14 18.13 0.14
CA GLU A 435 -37.37 17.78 1.54
C GLU A 435 -36.09 17.28 2.25
N PHE A 436 -35.25 16.51 1.56
CA PHE A 436 -33.97 16.05 2.12
C PHE A 436 -33.05 17.24 2.41
N ARG A 437 -32.93 18.19 1.47
CA ARG A 437 -32.19 19.46 1.70
C ARG A 437 -32.71 20.19 2.92
N ALA A 438 -34.03 20.36 3.03
CA ALA A 438 -34.63 21.00 4.19
C ALA A 438 -34.32 20.26 5.50
N ALA A 439 -34.22 18.93 5.50
CA ALA A 439 -33.83 18.15 6.67
C ALA A 439 -32.37 18.38 7.10
N LEU A 440 -31.46 18.58 6.14
CA LEU A 440 -30.06 18.92 6.40
C LEU A 440 -29.90 20.40 6.81
N ASP A 441 -30.59 21.31 6.12
CA ASP A 441 -30.54 22.76 6.36
C ASP A 441 -31.03 23.12 7.76
N ARG A 442 -32.11 22.49 8.24
CA ARG A 442 -32.62 22.66 9.63
C ARG A 442 -31.60 22.30 10.70
N ARG A 443 -30.57 21.51 10.35
CA ARG A 443 -29.47 21.12 11.25
C ARG A 443 -28.20 21.93 11.01
N GLY A 444 -28.22 22.89 10.10
CA GLY A 444 -27.05 23.69 9.72
C GLY A 444 -25.92 22.85 9.11
N LEU A 445 -26.27 21.73 8.45
CA LEU A 445 -25.30 20.87 7.79
C LEU A 445 -25.05 21.36 6.38
N GLU A 446 -23.79 21.51 6.02
CA GLU A 446 -23.39 21.63 4.63
C GLU A 446 -23.38 20.26 3.95
N TYR A 447 -23.59 20.20 2.64
CA TYR A 447 -23.60 18.94 1.89
C TYR A 447 -23.19 19.16 0.44
N GLY A 448 -22.76 18.09 -0.23
CA GLY A 448 -22.61 18.03 -1.68
C GLY A 448 -23.54 16.97 -2.28
N MET A 449 -24.08 17.26 -3.47
CA MET A 449 -25.04 16.42 -4.17
C MET A 449 -24.63 16.15 -5.62
N PHE A 450 -24.76 14.90 -6.05
CA PHE A 450 -24.51 14.46 -7.41
C PHE A 450 -25.22 13.12 -7.67
N GLY A 451 -25.50 12.76 -8.92
CA GLY A 451 -25.97 11.40 -9.21
C GLY A 451 -26.68 11.20 -10.53
N HIS A 452 -27.22 9.99 -10.65
CA HIS A 452 -27.85 9.39 -11.82
C HIS A 452 -29.35 9.68 -11.82
N VAL A 453 -29.73 10.87 -12.30
CA VAL A 453 -31.13 11.33 -12.23
C VAL A 453 -32.06 10.55 -13.15
N ASP A 454 -31.53 10.01 -14.24
CA ASP A 454 -32.22 9.07 -15.13
C ASP A 454 -32.67 7.78 -14.42
N ALA A 455 -31.90 7.36 -13.43
CA ALA A 455 -32.17 6.19 -12.62
C ALA A 455 -32.95 6.47 -11.34
N GLY A 456 -33.27 7.74 -11.03
CA GLY A 456 -33.91 8.12 -9.77
C GLY A 456 -32.98 8.05 -8.56
N VAL A 457 -31.66 8.08 -8.76
CA VAL A 457 -30.64 7.95 -7.71
C VAL A 457 -29.89 9.25 -7.52
N LEU A 458 -29.77 9.70 -6.27
CA LEU A 458 -28.89 10.81 -5.90
C LEU A 458 -28.00 10.44 -4.71
N HIS A 459 -26.75 10.87 -4.79
CA HIS A 459 -25.77 10.76 -3.72
C HIS A 459 -25.70 12.08 -2.97
N VAL A 460 -25.99 12.03 -1.68
CA VAL A 460 -25.96 13.18 -0.78
C VAL A 460 -24.94 12.92 0.31
N ARG A 461 -23.95 13.81 0.45
CA ARG A 461 -22.88 13.69 1.44
C ARG A 461 -22.90 14.86 2.42
N PRO A 462 -23.54 14.72 3.59
CA PRO A 462 -23.47 15.72 4.64
C PRO A 462 -22.05 15.88 5.17
N ALA A 463 -21.68 17.12 5.49
CA ALA A 463 -20.37 17.47 6.03
C ALA A 463 -20.39 17.43 7.56
N ILE A 464 -19.65 16.49 8.14
CA ILE A 464 -19.60 16.27 9.60
C ILE A 464 -18.13 16.21 10.03
N ASP A 465 -17.82 16.79 11.19
CA ASP A 465 -16.57 16.50 11.89
C ASP A 465 -16.79 15.30 12.81
N MET A 466 -16.47 14.09 12.31
CA MET A 466 -16.62 12.86 13.08
C MET A 466 -15.70 12.78 14.30
N LYS A 467 -14.73 13.70 14.43
CA LYS A 467 -13.87 13.79 15.63
C LYS A 467 -14.53 14.60 16.74
N ALA A 468 -15.60 15.35 16.47
CA ALA A 468 -16.33 16.10 17.48
C ALA A 468 -17.14 15.16 18.40
N PRO A 469 -17.08 15.30 19.74
CA PRO A 469 -17.87 14.50 20.66
C PRO A 469 -19.36 14.53 20.32
N GLY A 470 -19.99 13.35 20.16
CA GLY A 470 -21.42 13.23 19.87
C GLY A 470 -21.81 13.35 18.40
N ALA A 471 -20.84 13.51 17.48
CA ALA A 471 -21.10 13.54 16.04
C ALA A 471 -21.82 12.27 15.52
N GLU A 472 -21.63 11.14 16.16
CA GLU A 472 -22.25 9.86 15.81
C GLU A 472 -23.77 9.90 15.98
N ALA A 473 -24.29 10.68 16.94
CA ALA A 473 -25.73 10.86 17.12
C ALA A 473 -26.37 11.58 15.92
N LEU A 474 -25.62 12.46 15.23
CA LEU A 474 -26.09 13.10 13.99
C LEU A 474 -26.21 12.09 12.85
N VAL A 475 -25.30 11.11 12.76
CA VAL A 475 -25.37 10.03 11.76
C VAL A 475 -26.69 9.26 11.89
N ARG A 476 -27.04 8.84 13.11
CA ARG A 476 -28.32 8.18 13.43
C ARG A 476 -29.50 9.07 13.05
N ALA A 477 -29.53 10.30 13.57
CA ALA A 477 -30.67 11.20 13.39
C ALA A 477 -30.93 11.57 11.92
N VAL A 478 -29.87 11.81 11.14
CA VAL A 478 -29.99 12.09 9.70
C VAL A 478 -30.41 10.83 8.94
N THR A 479 -29.86 9.67 9.28
CA THR A 479 -30.26 8.40 8.64
C THR A 479 -31.75 8.10 8.85
N GLU A 480 -32.28 8.28 10.06
CA GLU A 480 -33.71 8.06 10.34
C GLU A 480 -34.63 8.96 9.52
N ASP A 481 -34.27 10.25 9.39
CA ASP A 481 -35.02 11.19 8.54
C ASP A 481 -35.02 10.73 7.07
N VAL A 482 -33.87 10.30 6.57
CA VAL A 482 -33.72 9.80 5.19
C VAL A 482 -34.49 8.50 4.97
N VAL A 483 -34.48 7.59 5.94
CA VAL A 483 -35.30 6.36 5.90
C VAL A 483 -36.78 6.71 5.85
N ALA A 484 -37.25 7.64 6.69
CA ALA A 484 -38.64 8.07 6.67
C ALA A 484 -39.03 8.77 5.35
N LEU A 485 -38.14 9.58 4.78
CA LEU A 485 -38.35 10.23 3.49
C LEU A 485 -38.40 9.20 2.34
N THR A 486 -37.41 8.33 2.23
CA THR A 486 -37.36 7.31 1.16
C THR A 486 -38.60 6.42 1.16
N GLN A 487 -39.06 5.95 2.32
CA GLN A 487 -40.31 5.17 2.41
C GLN A 487 -41.54 5.95 1.97
N ARG A 488 -41.63 7.24 2.33
CA ARG A 488 -42.76 8.10 1.95
C ARG A 488 -42.88 8.28 0.44
N TYR A 489 -41.75 8.35 -0.24
CA TYR A 489 -41.67 8.50 -1.70
C TYR A 489 -41.59 7.15 -2.44
N GLY A 490 -41.83 6.02 -1.77
CA GLY A 490 -41.84 4.69 -2.40
C GLY A 490 -40.48 4.22 -2.90
N GLY A 491 -39.40 4.73 -2.32
CA GLY A 491 -38.03 4.42 -2.67
C GLY A 491 -37.32 3.44 -1.72
N LEU A 492 -36.01 3.35 -1.92
CA LEU A 492 -35.08 2.49 -1.20
C LEU A 492 -33.92 3.31 -0.63
N LEU A 493 -33.42 2.87 0.51
CA LEU A 493 -32.28 3.50 1.17
C LEU A 493 -30.95 3.19 0.44
N TRP A 494 -30.86 2.10 -0.32
CA TRP A 494 -29.66 1.64 -1.02
C TRP A 494 -30.00 1.30 -2.48
N GLY A 495 -29.23 1.81 -3.42
CA GLY A 495 -29.45 1.66 -4.86
C GLY A 495 -28.36 0.85 -5.57
N GLU A 496 -27.09 1.18 -5.35
CA GLU A 496 -25.94 0.60 -6.05
C GLU A 496 -24.69 0.36 -5.17
N HIS A 497 -24.60 1.00 -4.00
CA HIS A 497 -23.43 0.93 -3.11
C HIS A 497 -23.46 -0.26 -2.14
N GLY A 498 -24.50 -1.10 -2.20
CA GLY A 498 -24.78 -2.14 -1.20
C GLY A 498 -25.34 -1.57 0.11
N LYS A 499 -25.69 -2.46 1.05
CA LYS A 499 -26.30 -2.11 2.33
C LYS A 499 -25.26 -1.95 3.44
N GLY A 500 -24.30 -2.87 3.55
CA GLY A 500 -23.38 -2.96 4.68
C GLY A 500 -24.11 -2.82 6.02
N VAL A 501 -23.66 -1.91 6.87
CA VAL A 501 -24.29 -1.65 8.18
C VAL A 501 -25.70 -1.05 8.08
N ARG A 502 -26.09 -0.47 6.94
CA ARG A 502 -27.46 0.06 6.71
C ARG A 502 -28.48 -1.07 6.57
N SER A 503 -28.02 -2.31 6.52
CA SER A 503 -28.86 -3.51 6.63
C SER A 503 -29.72 -3.52 7.89
N GLU A 504 -29.35 -2.75 8.93
CA GLU A 504 -30.21 -2.46 10.09
C GLU A 504 -31.67 -2.16 9.70
N PHE A 505 -31.89 -1.44 8.60
CA PHE A 505 -33.22 -1.04 8.15
C PHE A 505 -33.92 -2.08 7.26
N SER A 506 -33.25 -3.18 6.89
CA SER A 506 -33.84 -4.26 6.09
C SER A 506 -35.20 -4.74 6.63
N PRO A 507 -35.37 -5.04 7.94
CA PRO A 507 -36.67 -5.45 8.47
C PRO A 507 -37.78 -4.42 8.23
N ARG A 508 -37.44 -3.13 8.24
CA ARG A 508 -38.39 -2.02 8.03
C ARG A 508 -38.79 -1.87 6.56
N PHE A 509 -37.86 -2.12 5.61
CA PHE A 509 -38.14 -2.04 4.17
C PHE A 509 -38.82 -3.29 3.62
N PHE A 510 -38.44 -4.49 4.09
CA PHE A 510 -39.01 -5.75 3.61
C PHE A 510 -40.24 -6.19 4.42
N GLY A 511 -40.39 -5.71 5.66
CA GLY A 511 -41.53 -6.04 6.51
C GLY A 511 -41.77 -7.55 6.60
N PRO A 512 -42.97 -8.06 6.24
CA PRO A 512 -43.27 -9.49 6.26
C PRO A 512 -42.39 -10.36 5.36
N LEU A 513 -41.68 -9.78 4.39
CA LEU A 513 -40.77 -10.51 3.51
C LEU A 513 -39.38 -10.72 4.12
N TYR A 514 -39.02 -9.97 5.17
CA TYR A 514 -37.69 -10.08 5.79
C TYR A 514 -37.34 -11.51 6.27
N PRO A 515 -38.25 -12.30 6.88
CA PRO A 515 -37.96 -13.69 7.24
C PRO A 515 -37.55 -14.57 6.04
N VAL A 516 -38.02 -14.28 4.83
CA VAL A 516 -37.59 -14.99 3.61
C VAL A 516 -36.12 -14.72 3.32
N LEU A 517 -35.66 -13.47 3.50
CA LEU A 517 -34.24 -13.13 3.35
C LEU A 517 -33.39 -13.83 4.42
N GLN A 518 -33.89 -13.97 5.65
CA GLN A 518 -33.22 -14.72 6.71
C GLN A 518 -33.10 -16.20 6.37
N ALA A 519 -34.16 -16.79 5.79
CA ALA A 519 -34.16 -18.19 5.34
C ALA A 519 -33.16 -18.42 4.19
N VAL A 520 -33.06 -17.48 3.23
CA VAL A 520 -32.00 -17.52 2.20
C VAL A 520 -30.61 -17.50 2.85
N LYS A 521 -30.34 -16.57 3.78
CA LYS A 521 -29.06 -16.52 4.49
C LYS A 521 -28.77 -17.84 5.21
N ALA A 522 -29.73 -18.41 5.93
CA ALA A 522 -29.59 -19.66 6.67
C ALA A 522 -29.34 -20.87 5.75
N ALA A 523 -29.90 -20.88 4.54
CA ALA A 523 -29.67 -21.95 3.57
C ALA A 523 -28.23 -22.00 3.04
N PHE A 524 -27.58 -20.85 2.90
CA PHE A 524 -26.19 -20.75 2.43
C PHE A 524 -25.16 -20.81 3.57
N ASP A 525 -25.47 -20.18 4.71
CA ASP A 525 -24.56 -20.02 5.84
C ASP A 525 -25.30 -20.27 7.17
N PRO A 526 -25.56 -21.55 7.50
CA PRO A 526 -26.36 -21.93 8.66
C PRO A 526 -25.72 -21.56 10.01
N ARG A 527 -24.40 -21.31 10.03
CA ARG A 527 -23.67 -20.90 11.24
C ARG A 527 -23.40 -19.39 11.31
N ASN A 528 -23.87 -18.63 10.32
CA ASN A 528 -23.67 -17.18 10.25
C ASN A 528 -22.18 -16.77 10.36
N GLN A 529 -21.30 -17.47 9.63
CA GLN A 529 -19.85 -17.24 9.65
C GLN A 529 -19.37 -16.32 8.51
N PHE A 530 -20.15 -16.17 7.44
CA PHE A 530 -19.83 -15.35 6.26
C PHE A 530 -20.44 -13.95 6.39
N ASN A 531 -19.57 -12.97 6.57
CA ASN A 531 -19.88 -11.55 6.72
C ASN A 531 -21.12 -11.26 7.59
N PRO A 532 -21.14 -11.70 8.86
CA PRO A 532 -22.35 -11.69 9.67
C PRO A 532 -22.79 -10.27 10.04
N GLY A 533 -24.12 -10.08 10.07
CA GLY A 533 -24.75 -8.82 10.46
C GLY A 533 -25.05 -7.89 9.29
N GLU A 534 -24.77 -8.32 8.06
CA GLU A 534 -25.09 -7.60 6.81
C GLU A 534 -26.16 -8.34 6.00
N ILE A 535 -26.90 -7.60 5.17
CA ILE A 535 -28.07 -7.99 4.36
C ILE A 535 -29.24 -8.56 5.18
N ALA A 536 -29.04 -9.73 5.78
CA ALA A 536 -29.96 -10.46 6.62
C ALA A 536 -29.18 -11.30 7.65
N ALA A 537 -29.70 -11.40 8.86
CA ALA A 537 -29.16 -12.28 9.90
C ALA A 537 -30.11 -13.47 10.09
N PRO A 538 -29.63 -14.72 10.26
CA PRO A 538 -30.49 -15.85 10.61
C PRO A 538 -31.30 -15.58 11.88
N GLU A 539 -32.37 -16.34 12.10
CA GLU A 539 -33.20 -16.21 13.30
C GLU A 539 -32.35 -16.34 14.58
N GLY A 540 -32.52 -15.40 15.52
CA GLY A 540 -31.72 -15.32 16.76
C GLY A 540 -30.37 -14.59 16.63
N ALA A 541 -29.94 -14.22 15.43
CA ALA A 541 -28.78 -13.34 15.20
C ALA A 541 -29.21 -11.89 14.94
N ALA A 542 -28.29 -10.95 15.17
CA ALA A 542 -28.54 -9.51 14.99
C ALA A 542 -27.82 -8.96 13.76
N LEU A 543 -28.45 -7.95 13.14
CA LEU A 543 -27.82 -7.08 12.15
C LEU A 543 -26.90 -6.07 12.85
N LEU A 544 -25.86 -5.62 12.13
CA LEU A 544 -25.09 -4.45 12.53
C LEU A 544 -25.99 -3.21 12.51
N THR A 545 -25.71 -2.24 13.39
CA THR A 545 -26.42 -0.96 13.45
C THR A 545 -25.49 0.20 13.13
N VAL A 546 -26.03 1.27 12.53
CA VAL A 546 -25.24 2.43 12.08
C VAL A 546 -24.54 3.18 13.22
N ASP A 547 -24.97 2.99 14.47
CA ASP A 547 -24.35 3.55 15.68
C ASP A 547 -23.72 2.50 16.62
N GLY A 548 -23.88 1.21 16.32
CA GLY A 548 -23.27 0.10 17.06
C GLY A 548 -21.88 -0.25 16.55
N VAL A 549 -21.55 0.15 15.32
CA VAL A 549 -20.23 -0.06 14.72
C VAL A 549 -19.33 1.16 15.01
N PRO A 550 -18.10 0.96 15.52
CA PRO A 550 -17.18 2.06 15.76
C PRO A 550 -16.85 2.85 14.49
N THR A 551 -16.93 4.18 14.58
CA THR A 551 -16.52 5.08 13.51
C THR A 551 -15.02 5.37 13.59
N LYS A 552 -14.40 5.66 12.45
CA LYS A 552 -13.01 6.10 12.41
C LYS A 552 -12.79 7.37 13.25
N GLY A 553 -13.75 8.30 13.20
CA GLY A 553 -13.72 9.55 13.97
C GLY A 553 -13.63 9.34 15.48
N GLN A 554 -14.29 8.31 16.03
CA GLN A 554 -14.16 7.95 17.45
C GLN A 554 -12.73 7.55 17.80
N ARG A 555 -12.06 6.78 16.94
CA ARG A 555 -10.66 6.39 17.17
C ARG A 555 -9.72 7.57 17.01
N ASP A 556 -9.88 8.35 15.95
CA ASP A 556 -9.06 9.54 15.71
C ASP A 556 -9.17 10.55 16.85
N ARG A 557 -10.35 10.67 17.49
CA ARG A 557 -10.58 11.52 18.67
C ARG A 557 -9.64 11.18 19.84
N THR A 558 -9.24 9.92 19.99
CA THR A 558 -8.35 9.45 21.07
C THR A 558 -6.88 9.90 20.89
N ILE A 559 -6.49 10.26 19.67
CA ILE A 559 -5.14 10.72 19.35
C ILE A 559 -4.98 12.17 19.86
N PRO A 560 -3.93 12.52 20.62
CA PRO A 560 -3.76 13.90 21.10
C PRO A 560 -3.76 14.92 19.95
N ALA A 561 -4.42 16.07 20.15
CA ALA A 561 -4.63 17.05 19.08
C ALA A 561 -3.31 17.54 18.43
N HIS A 562 -2.26 17.73 19.24
CA HIS A 562 -0.93 18.13 18.74
C HIS A 562 -0.26 17.05 17.86
N VAL A 563 -0.59 15.77 18.08
CA VAL A 563 -0.14 14.68 17.21
C VAL A 563 -0.93 14.69 15.92
N ARG A 564 -2.27 14.82 15.98
CA ARG A 564 -3.12 14.84 14.79
C ARG A 564 -2.70 15.92 13.79
N ALA A 565 -2.44 17.13 14.27
CA ALA A 565 -2.01 18.26 13.43
C ALA A 565 -0.74 17.97 12.60
N GLY A 566 0.11 17.02 13.01
CA GLY A 566 1.28 16.59 12.25
C GLY A 566 1.02 15.49 11.22
N TYR A 567 -0.17 14.87 11.23
CA TYR A 567 -0.52 13.69 10.44
C TYR A 567 -1.91 13.77 9.78
N ASP A 568 -2.46 14.97 9.57
CA ASP A 568 -3.80 15.16 9.01
C ASP A 568 -4.01 14.38 7.70
N GLU A 569 -3.06 14.41 6.76
CA GLU A 569 -3.16 13.65 5.50
C GLU A 569 -3.31 12.13 5.69
N ALA A 570 -2.69 11.56 6.73
CA ALA A 570 -2.82 10.14 7.06
C ALA A 570 -4.16 9.86 7.76
N LEU A 571 -4.62 10.76 8.63
CA LEU A 571 -5.90 10.64 9.32
C LEU A 571 -7.11 10.83 8.38
N HIS A 572 -6.93 11.57 7.30
CA HIS A 572 -7.95 11.73 6.24
C HIS A 572 -8.02 10.56 5.27
N CYS A 573 -7.05 9.64 5.29
CA CYS A 573 -7.13 8.42 4.52
C CYS A 573 -8.25 7.53 5.09
N ASN A 574 -9.21 7.17 4.26
CA ASN A 574 -10.24 6.19 4.59
C ASN A 574 -9.84 4.75 4.19
N GLY A 575 -8.64 4.55 3.64
CA GLY A 575 -8.15 3.21 3.29
C GLY A 575 -8.70 2.66 1.97
N ASN A 576 -9.40 3.47 1.18
CA ASN A 576 -9.88 3.09 -0.15
C ASN A 576 -8.79 3.11 -1.24
N GLY A 577 -7.51 3.25 -0.89
CA GLY A 577 -6.38 3.30 -1.83
C GLY A 577 -6.23 4.57 -2.68
N ALA A 578 -7.14 5.56 -2.63
CA ALA A 578 -6.92 6.91 -3.19
C ALA A 578 -6.27 7.79 -2.13
N TRP A 579 -5.01 7.49 -1.83
CA TRP A 579 -4.26 8.39 -1.00
C TRP A 579 -3.72 9.54 -1.87
N SER A 580 -4.33 10.71 -1.71
CA SER A 580 -3.86 11.98 -2.30
C SER A 580 -2.89 12.72 -1.40
N GLY A 581 -2.57 12.16 -0.22
CA GLY A 581 -1.50 12.68 0.60
C GLY A 581 -0.22 12.64 -0.20
N LYS A 582 0.56 13.72 -0.13
CA LYS A 582 1.86 13.71 -0.77
C LYS A 582 2.69 12.75 0.08
N PHE A 583 2.93 11.51 -0.38
CA PHE A 583 4.17 10.84 0.02
C PHE A 583 5.22 11.83 -0.44
N ARG A 584 5.78 12.58 0.52
CA ARG A 584 6.96 13.37 0.29
C ARG A 584 8.06 12.32 0.11
N ALA A 585 8.07 11.69 -1.06
CA ALA A 585 9.04 10.70 -1.46
C ALA A 585 10.38 11.40 -1.32
N LEU A 586 11.12 11.02 -0.28
CA LEU A 586 12.43 11.60 -0.01
C LEU A 586 13.35 11.05 -1.08
N ASN A 587 13.61 11.86 -2.11
CA ASN A 587 14.44 11.45 -3.23
C ASN A 587 15.88 11.25 -2.73
N THR A 588 16.39 10.02 -2.82
CA THR A 588 17.74 9.67 -2.38
C THR A 588 18.82 10.49 -3.11
N ARG A 589 18.53 10.99 -4.32
CA ARG A 589 19.42 11.93 -5.02
C ARG A 589 19.60 13.23 -4.23
N PHE A 590 18.55 13.77 -3.62
CA PHE A 590 18.63 15.03 -2.87
C PHE A 590 19.37 14.83 -1.53
N LEU A 591 19.20 13.66 -0.89
CA LEU A 591 20.03 13.27 0.25
C LEU A 591 21.52 13.17 -0.12
N SER A 592 21.83 12.60 -1.28
CA SER A 592 23.19 12.55 -1.82
C SER A 592 23.76 13.95 -2.04
N THR A 593 22.95 14.86 -2.58
CA THR A 593 23.32 16.27 -2.78
C THR A 593 23.62 16.98 -1.46
N LEU A 594 22.81 16.76 -0.41
CA LEU A 594 23.09 17.31 0.92
C LEU A 594 24.41 16.79 1.49
N CYS A 595 24.68 15.49 1.35
CA CYS A 595 25.95 14.91 1.79
C CYS A 595 27.14 15.50 1.03
N ALA A 596 27.03 15.65 -0.29
CA ALA A 596 28.07 16.26 -1.12
C ALA A 596 28.32 17.74 -0.74
N VAL A 597 27.27 18.49 -0.38
CA VAL A 597 27.39 19.87 0.12
C VAL A 597 28.08 19.91 1.48
N ALA A 598 27.76 18.96 2.37
CA ALA A 598 28.43 18.82 3.66
C ALA A 598 29.93 18.52 3.50
N ASP A 599 30.27 17.64 2.56
CA ASP A 599 31.66 17.23 2.31
C ASP A 599 32.47 18.34 1.63
N ALA A 600 31.88 19.07 0.68
CA ALA A 600 32.56 20.09 -0.10
C ALA A 600 32.58 21.48 0.58
N GLY A 601 31.80 21.69 1.65
CA GLY A 601 31.67 22.97 2.35
C GLY A 601 31.11 24.13 1.52
N SER A 602 30.65 23.85 0.29
CA SER A 602 30.12 24.84 -0.65
C SER A 602 29.24 24.18 -1.72
N LEU A 603 28.26 24.92 -2.25
CA LEU A 603 27.39 24.43 -3.32
C LEU A 603 28.15 24.24 -4.64
N ALA A 604 29.10 25.13 -4.93
CA ALA A 604 29.91 25.04 -6.14
C ALA A 604 30.88 23.84 -6.09
N GLY A 605 31.42 23.52 -4.92
CA GLY A 605 32.22 22.31 -4.72
C GLY A 605 31.40 21.04 -4.91
N ALA A 606 30.22 20.97 -4.32
CA ALA A 606 29.30 19.84 -4.49
C ALA A 606 28.86 19.67 -5.94
N ALA A 607 28.53 20.78 -6.62
CA ALA A 607 28.15 20.78 -8.03
C ALA A 607 29.22 20.15 -8.93
N ARG A 608 30.49 20.52 -8.73
CA ARG A 608 31.63 19.89 -9.44
C ARG A 608 31.76 18.40 -9.13
N ALA A 609 31.64 18.02 -7.86
CA ALA A 609 31.76 16.62 -7.44
C ALA A 609 30.64 15.73 -8.01
N MET A 610 29.46 16.30 -8.25
CA MET A 610 28.29 15.57 -8.74
C MET A 610 28.03 15.70 -10.25
N GLY A 611 28.79 16.53 -10.96
CA GLY A 611 28.53 16.83 -12.38
C GLY A 611 27.23 17.61 -12.61
N LEU A 612 26.84 18.47 -11.66
CA LEU A 612 25.62 19.28 -11.71
C LEU A 612 25.95 20.77 -11.80
N SER A 613 24.97 21.61 -12.14
CA SER A 613 25.09 23.06 -11.98
C SER A 613 24.91 23.47 -10.51
N SER A 614 25.52 24.58 -10.09
CA SER A 614 25.35 25.09 -8.72
C SER A 614 23.89 25.49 -8.43
N ALA A 615 23.14 25.89 -9.46
CA ALA A 615 21.70 26.16 -9.34
C ALA A 615 20.90 24.88 -9.08
N ALA A 616 21.20 23.78 -9.79
CA ALA A 616 20.55 22.49 -9.58
C ALA A 616 20.84 21.93 -8.17
N VAL A 617 22.07 22.06 -7.68
CA VAL A 617 22.41 21.69 -6.29
C VAL A 617 21.59 22.52 -5.30
N ALA A 618 21.49 23.84 -5.49
CA ALA A 618 20.71 24.71 -4.62
C ALA A 618 19.21 24.36 -4.60
N GLU A 619 18.63 24.09 -5.76
CA GLU A 619 17.22 23.70 -5.92
C GLU A 619 16.92 22.35 -5.24
N GLN A 620 17.82 21.37 -5.38
CA GLN A 620 17.69 20.06 -4.74
C GLN A 620 17.74 20.18 -3.22
N ILE A 621 18.64 21.01 -2.67
CA ILE A 621 18.68 21.29 -1.23
C ILE A 621 17.41 21.99 -0.77
N GLN A 622 16.95 23.02 -1.47
CA GLN A 622 15.70 23.71 -1.11
C GLN A 622 14.49 22.80 -1.17
N THR A 623 14.47 21.87 -2.12
CA THR A 623 13.40 20.87 -2.24
C THR A 623 13.44 19.87 -1.10
N LEU A 624 14.64 19.45 -0.67
CA LEU A 624 14.83 18.62 0.51
C LEU A 624 14.41 19.34 1.80
N GLU A 625 14.82 20.60 1.98
CA GLU A 625 14.44 21.45 3.13
C GLU A 625 12.92 21.66 3.18
N ARG A 626 12.28 21.99 2.04
CA ARG A 626 10.82 22.08 1.94
C ARG A 626 10.14 20.76 2.28
N GLY A 627 10.72 19.64 1.84
CA GLY A 627 10.24 18.29 2.10
C GLY A 627 10.29 17.91 3.58
N LEU A 628 11.37 18.30 4.28
CA LEU A 628 11.57 18.01 5.70
C LEU A 628 10.99 19.08 6.63
N GLY A 629 10.59 20.24 6.11
CA GLY A 629 10.03 21.34 6.90
C GLY A 629 11.05 22.09 7.76
N VAL A 630 12.35 21.83 7.56
CA VAL A 630 13.45 22.42 8.33
C VAL A 630 14.57 22.88 7.41
N ARG A 631 15.33 23.91 7.83
CA ARG A 631 16.58 24.29 7.18
C ARG A 631 17.68 23.32 7.58
N LEU A 632 18.44 22.85 6.60
CA LEU A 632 19.54 21.90 6.79
C LEU A 632 20.89 22.59 6.64
N ILE A 633 20.93 23.70 5.89
CA ILE A 633 22.16 24.45 5.68
C ILE A 633 21.97 25.95 5.92
N THR A 634 23.07 26.59 6.32
CA THR A 634 23.20 28.04 6.47
C THR A 634 24.34 28.52 5.57
N ARG A 635 24.20 29.72 4.99
CA ARG A 635 25.22 30.30 4.11
C ARG A 635 25.89 31.48 4.77
N LEU A 636 27.22 31.50 4.74
CA LEU A 636 28.08 32.62 5.10
C LEU A 636 28.97 32.93 3.87
N GLY A 637 28.52 33.86 3.04
CA GLY A 637 29.16 34.16 1.76
C GLY A 637 29.15 32.96 0.81
N ARG A 638 30.35 32.48 0.43
CA ARG A 638 30.53 31.29 -0.44
C ARG A 638 30.61 29.97 0.34
N ALA A 639 30.70 30.03 1.66
CA ALA A 639 30.78 28.86 2.54
C ALA A 639 29.39 28.42 3.00
N VAL A 640 29.22 27.10 3.13
CA VAL A 640 28.01 26.46 3.64
C VAL A 640 28.32 25.73 4.94
N THR A 641 27.51 25.97 5.97
CA THR A 641 27.58 25.26 7.25
C THR A 641 26.27 24.51 7.50
N LEU A 642 26.36 23.32 8.09
CA LEU A 642 25.17 22.55 8.48
C LEU A 642 24.51 23.15 9.72
N THR A 643 23.18 23.14 9.77
CA THR A 643 22.40 23.31 11.00
C THR A 643 22.50 22.05 11.89
N ASP A 644 21.93 22.07 13.09
CA ASP A 644 21.86 20.87 13.94
C ASP A 644 21.01 19.78 13.29
N GLU A 645 19.86 20.17 12.71
CA GLU A 645 19.01 19.30 11.91
C GLU A 645 19.75 18.79 10.67
N GLY A 646 20.51 19.66 10.00
CA GLY A 646 21.37 19.31 8.86
C GLY A 646 22.40 18.25 9.20
N ARG A 647 23.07 18.35 10.36
CA ARG A 647 24.01 17.34 10.85
C ARG A 647 23.31 16.01 11.11
N ALA A 648 22.16 16.02 11.77
CA ALA A 648 21.38 14.80 12.04
C ALA A 648 20.94 14.11 10.74
N VAL A 649 20.43 14.89 9.77
CA VAL A 649 19.97 14.40 8.47
C VAL A 649 21.12 13.90 7.60
N VAL A 650 22.30 14.54 7.62
CA VAL A 650 23.49 14.02 6.91
C VAL A 650 23.93 12.66 7.47
N THR A 651 23.93 12.49 8.79
CA THR A 651 24.28 11.22 9.43
C THR A 651 23.30 10.11 9.01
N ALA A 652 22.00 10.32 9.17
CA ALA A 652 20.98 9.35 8.77
C ALA A 652 20.96 9.13 7.24
N GLY A 653 21.15 10.19 6.46
CA GLY A 653 21.17 10.18 5.00
C GLY A 653 22.30 9.32 4.44
N ARG A 654 23.49 9.39 5.03
CA ARG A 654 24.62 8.52 4.66
C ARG A 654 24.31 7.04 4.88
N ASP A 655 23.64 6.70 5.97
CA ASP A 655 23.22 5.32 6.24
C ASP A 655 22.16 4.83 5.25
N ILE A 656 21.18 5.67 4.90
CA ILE A 656 20.17 5.36 3.88
C ILE A 656 20.83 5.15 2.51
N LEU A 657 21.71 6.07 2.10
CA LEU A 657 22.42 5.98 0.83
C LEU A 657 23.30 4.73 0.76
N ARG A 658 23.93 4.34 1.88
CA ARG A 658 24.68 3.09 1.99
C ARG A 658 23.77 1.87 1.77
N ARG A 659 22.63 1.80 2.47
CA ARG A 659 21.65 0.71 2.31
C ARG A 659 21.09 0.63 0.89
N VAL A 660 20.85 1.76 0.24
CA VAL A 660 20.40 1.83 -1.16
C VAL A 660 21.50 1.33 -2.11
N ALA A 661 22.77 1.69 -1.86
CA ALA A 661 23.88 1.14 -2.63
C ALA A 661 24.05 -0.38 -2.42
N ASP A 662 23.82 -0.86 -1.19
CA ASP A 662 23.84 -2.29 -0.87
C ASP A 662 22.71 -3.06 -1.60
N LEU A 663 21.54 -2.45 -1.84
CA LEU A 663 20.47 -3.06 -2.64
C LEU A 663 20.90 -3.36 -4.08
N THR A 664 21.70 -2.49 -4.70
CA THR A 664 22.26 -2.74 -6.04
C THR A 664 23.16 -3.98 -6.03
N GLN A 665 23.90 -4.20 -4.94
CA GLN A 665 24.76 -5.37 -4.78
C GLN A 665 23.93 -6.64 -4.50
N VAL A 666 22.87 -6.54 -3.70
CA VAL A 666 21.91 -7.63 -3.48
C VAL A 666 21.19 -8.02 -4.77
N ALA A 667 20.87 -7.06 -5.65
CA ALA A 667 20.22 -7.31 -6.93
C ALA A 667 21.12 -8.01 -7.97
N GLN A 668 22.44 -8.01 -7.77
CA GLN A 668 23.43 -8.61 -8.69
C GLN A 668 23.83 -10.05 -8.28
N LEU A 669 22.91 -10.84 -7.71
CA LEU A 669 23.12 -12.22 -7.27
C LEU A 669 24.04 -13.01 -8.23
N GLY A 670 25.31 -13.16 -7.84
CA GLY A 670 26.31 -13.99 -8.53
C GLY A 670 27.54 -13.29 -9.12
N ARG A 671 27.61 -11.96 -9.19
CA ARG A 671 28.83 -11.24 -9.65
C ARG A 671 29.58 -10.58 -8.50
N LEU A 672 30.86 -10.92 -8.32
CA LEU A 672 31.79 -10.26 -7.38
C LEU A 672 32.33 -8.96 -8.02
N SER A 673 31.55 -7.88 -7.96
CA SER A 673 31.96 -6.56 -8.46
C SER A 673 31.65 -5.46 -7.45
N GLY A 674 32.32 -4.32 -7.56
CA GLY A 674 32.10 -3.14 -6.71
C GLY A 674 33.35 -2.65 -5.99
N THR A 675 33.17 -1.79 -4.99
CA THR A 675 34.29 -1.20 -4.22
C THR A 675 34.40 -1.80 -2.81
N LEU A 676 35.58 -2.27 -2.44
CA LEU A 676 35.93 -2.73 -1.09
C LEU A 676 36.96 -1.80 -0.44
N ARG A 677 36.58 -1.17 0.67
CA ARG A 677 37.41 -0.25 1.48
C ARG A 677 38.01 -1.01 2.66
N ILE A 678 39.33 -1.11 2.70
CA ILE A 678 40.06 -1.96 3.65
C ILE A 678 40.94 -1.05 4.51
N GLY A 679 40.66 -1.03 5.81
CA GLY A 679 41.58 -0.50 6.81
C GLY A 679 42.74 -1.45 7.03
N SER A 680 43.96 -0.95 7.24
CA SER A 680 45.10 -1.83 7.57
C SER A 680 46.12 -1.16 8.48
N VAL A 681 46.57 -1.91 9.49
CA VAL A 681 47.70 -1.52 10.35
C VAL A 681 49.02 -1.58 9.58
N SER A 682 50.00 -0.74 9.95
CA SER A 682 51.27 -0.61 9.22
C SER A 682 51.98 -1.95 9.00
N THR A 683 52.04 -2.82 10.02
CA THR A 683 52.69 -4.13 9.90
C THR A 683 52.04 -5.04 8.87
N ALA A 684 50.71 -4.98 8.72
CA ALA A 684 49.99 -5.73 7.70
C ALA A 684 50.15 -5.10 6.31
N LEU A 685 50.20 -3.77 6.22
CA LEU A 685 50.53 -3.05 4.97
C LEU A 685 51.90 -3.42 4.42
N MET A 686 52.86 -3.70 5.30
CA MET A 686 54.22 -4.07 4.92
C MET A 686 54.42 -5.57 4.66
N SER A 687 53.41 -6.42 4.89
CA SER A 687 53.55 -7.87 4.76
C SER A 687 52.40 -8.52 4.00
N VAL A 688 51.22 -8.64 4.62
CA VAL A 688 50.09 -9.42 4.08
C VAL A 688 49.36 -8.70 2.95
N VAL A 689 49.25 -7.37 3.02
CA VAL A 689 48.47 -6.60 2.04
C VAL A 689 49.07 -6.61 0.62
N PRO A 690 50.37 -6.35 0.40
CA PRO A 690 50.93 -6.30 -0.95
C PRO A 690 50.75 -7.57 -1.81
N PRO A 691 51.05 -8.79 -1.33
CA PRO A 691 50.80 -10.01 -2.12
C PRO A 691 49.30 -10.25 -2.33
N THR A 692 48.46 -9.90 -1.35
CA THR A 692 47.00 -9.98 -1.49
C THR A 692 46.49 -9.05 -2.59
N LEU A 693 46.99 -7.80 -2.65
CA LEU A 693 46.60 -6.83 -3.67
C LEU A 693 46.99 -7.33 -5.07
N ARG A 694 48.15 -7.96 -5.21
CA ARG A 694 48.57 -8.60 -6.47
C ARG A 694 47.59 -9.70 -6.87
N HIS A 695 47.30 -10.63 -5.97
CA HIS A 695 46.38 -11.74 -6.24
C HIS A 695 44.98 -11.24 -6.63
N MET A 696 44.47 -10.22 -5.92
CA MET A 696 43.17 -9.60 -6.21
C MET A 696 43.15 -8.89 -7.57
N ALA A 697 44.22 -8.19 -7.94
CA ALA A 697 44.32 -7.53 -9.24
C ALA A 697 44.33 -8.54 -10.41
N GLU A 698 44.94 -9.72 -10.19
CA GLU A 698 45.02 -10.79 -11.20
C GLU A 698 43.71 -11.59 -11.33
N HIS A 699 43.06 -11.92 -10.22
CA HIS A 699 41.93 -12.87 -10.19
C HIS A 699 40.56 -12.20 -10.02
N HIS A 700 40.52 -10.93 -9.57
CA HIS A 700 39.30 -10.18 -9.29
C HIS A 700 39.39 -8.70 -9.75
N PRO A 701 39.66 -8.43 -11.05
CA PRO A 701 39.84 -7.06 -11.56
C PRO A 701 38.58 -6.18 -11.46
N GLU A 702 37.40 -6.80 -11.34
CA GLU A 702 36.09 -6.15 -11.18
C GLU A 702 35.89 -5.55 -9.76
N ILE A 703 36.77 -5.86 -8.82
CA ILE A 703 36.72 -5.35 -7.44
C ILE A 703 37.69 -4.17 -7.30
N ALA A 704 37.15 -2.97 -7.18
CA ALA A 704 37.93 -1.78 -6.88
C ALA A 704 38.34 -1.75 -5.40
N LEU A 705 39.63 -1.89 -5.11
CA LEU A 705 40.17 -1.86 -3.75
C LEU A 705 40.59 -0.45 -3.32
N LYS A 706 40.20 -0.04 -2.10
CA LYS A 706 40.66 1.21 -1.48
C LYS A 706 41.31 0.90 -0.13
N ILE A 707 42.58 1.24 0.02
CA ILE A 707 43.34 0.96 1.25
C ILE A 707 43.42 2.22 2.12
N VAL A 708 43.13 2.05 3.41
CA VAL A 708 43.16 3.13 4.41
C VAL A 708 44.13 2.74 5.53
N PRO A 709 45.28 3.42 5.70
CA PRO A 709 46.18 3.17 6.81
C PRO A 709 45.58 3.69 8.13
N GLY A 710 45.84 3.00 9.24
CA GLY A 710 45.44 3.48 10.56
C GLY A 710 45.86 2.58 11.71
N THR A 711 45.77 3.10 12.93
CA THR A 711 45.94 2.30 14.16
C THR A 711 44.73 1.41 14.42
N SER A 712 44.88 0.37 15.24
CA SER A 712 43.79 -0.59 15.51
C SER A 712 42.52 0.08 16.06
N SER A 713 42.66 1.09 16.92
CA SER A 713 41.54 1.86 17.48
C SER A 713 40.88 2.79 16.46
N GLN A 714 41.67 3.47 15.63
CA GLN A 714 41.14 4.30 14.55
C GLN A 714 40.35 3.47 13.54
N LEU A 715 40.91 2.32 13.12
CA LEU A 715 40.26 1.44 12.16
C LEU A 715 38.95 0.85 12.70
N LEU A 716 38.89 0.49 13.98
CA LEU A 716 37.64 0.09 14.62
C LEU A 716 36.57 1.19 14.54
N SER A 717 36.95 2.43 14.92
CA SER A 717 36.03 3.58 14.87
C SER A 717 35.54 3.85 13.44
N MET A 718 36.42 3.70 12.45
CA MET A 718 36.07 3.85 11.03
C MET A 718 35.14 2.72 10.54
N LEU A 719 35.33 1.50 11.03
CA LEU A 719 34.48 0.36 10.71
C LEU A 719 33.09 0.51 11.34
N GLU A 720 32.99 1.00 12.57
CA GLU A 720 31.74 1.33 13.28
C GLU A 720 30.99 2.50 12.60
N GLY A 721 31.72 3.52 12.13
CA GLY A 721 31.17 4.62 11.33
C GLY A 721 30.85 4.23 9.88
N GLY A 722 31.28 3.05 9.42
CA GLY A 722 31.10 2.59 8.04
C GLY A 722 31.88 3.38 6.99
N ALA A 723 33.01 3.97 7.39
CA ALA A 723 33.98 4.60 6.49
C ALA A 723 34.85 3.56 5.76
N ILE A 724 35.02 2.38 6.37
CA ILE A 724 35.66 1.19 5.78
C ILE A 724 34.72 -0.02 5.92
N ASP A 725 34.92 -1.03 5.08
CA ASP A 725 34.09 -2.24 5.02
C ASP A 725 34.68 -3.36 5.91
N CYS A 726 36.01 -3.43 5.98
CA CYS A 726 36.74 -4.31 6.87
C CYS A 726 38.09 -3.69 7.27
N ALA A 727 38.73 -4.23 8.31
CA ALA A 727 40.02 -3.78 8.82
C ALA A 727 40.94 -4.97 9.12
N ILE A 728 42.16 -4.96 8.59
CA ILE A 728 43.23 -5.86 9.02
C ILE A 728 43.89 -5.24 10.25
N THR A 729 43.66 -5.85 11.41
CA THR A 729 44.02 -5.27 12.70
C THR A 729 44.44 -6.35 13.70
N VAL A 730 44.98 -5.92 14.84
CA VAL A 730 45.24 -6.83 15.97
C VAL A 730 43.92 -7.11 16.67
N ARG A 731 43.68 -8.37 17.04
CA ARG A 731 42.43 -8.77 17.68
C ARG A 731 42.14 -7.90 18.91
N PRO A 732 40.97 -7.23 18.97
CA PRO A 732 40.59 -6.49 20.15
C PRO A 732 40.53 -7.41 21.38
N THR A 733 40.93 -6.87 22.54
CA THR A 733 40.91 -7.60 23.82
C THR A 733 39.53 -7.59 24.49
N PHE A 734 38.60 -6.79 23.98
CA PHE A 734 37.21 -6.76 24.41
C PHE A 734 36.33 -7.66 23.50
N GLU A 735 35.13 -7.98 23.97
CA GLU A 735 34.19 -8.80 23.21
C GLU A 735 33.72 -8.06 21.94
N ILE A 736 33.89 -8.72 20.78
CA ILE A 736 33.46 -8.18 19.50
C ILE A 736 31.93 -8.29 19.42
N ALA A 737 31.24 -7.16 19.21
CA ALA A 737 29.79 -7.13 19.10
C ALA A 737 29.29 -8.07 17.97
N LYS A 738 28.09 -8.65 18.14
CA LYS A 738 27.53 -9.69 17.25
C LYS A 738 27.40 -9.28 15.79
N GLU A 739 27.28 -7.98 15.52
CA GLU A 739 27.22 -7.39 14.18
C GLU A 739 28.56 -7.42 13.43
N PHE A 740 29.67 -7.66 14.12
CA PHE A 740 30.98 -7.83 13.53
C PHE A 740 31.39 -9.31 13.46
N GLY A 741 32.28 -9.61 12.53
CA GLY A 741 32.93 -10.90 12.37
C GLY A 741 34.45 -10.75 12.43
N TRP A 742 35.12 -11.87 12.70
CA TRP A 742 36.56 -11.95 12.81
C TRP A 742 37.08 -13.13 12.00
N HIS A 743 38.03 -12.86 11.10
CA HIS A 743 38.82 -13.89 10.43
C HIS A 743 40.28 -13.79 10.88
N LEU A 744 40.79 -14.83 11.54
CA LEU A 744 42.20 -14.91 11.88
C LEU A 744 43.03 -15.10 10.60
N ILE A 745 44.02 -14.23 10.38
CA ILE A 745 44.99 -14.37 9.29
C ILE A 745 46.19 -15.15 9.79
N ARG A 746 46.82 -14.68 10.88
CA ARG A 746 48.01 -15.31 11.48
C ARG A 746 48.20 -14.87 12.93
N GLU A 747 49.01 -15.63 13.65
CA GLU A 747 49.55 -15.26 14.96
C GLU A 747 50.97 -14.71 14.76
N GLU A 748 51.24 -13.52 15.28
CA GLU A 748 52.57 -12.90 15.20
C GLU A 748 53.27 -12.98 16.56
N PRO A 749 54.31 -13.82 16.73
CA PRO A 749 55.00 -13.97 18.01
C PRO A 749 55.83 -12.73 18.34
N LEU A 750 55.92 -12.40 19.63
CA LEU A 750 56.89 -11.40 20.10
C LEU A 750 58.31 -11.91 19.92
N THR A 751 59.15 -11.03 19.40
CA THR A 751 60.50 -11.38 18.98
C THR A 751 61.48 -10.28 19.37
N LEU A 752 62.63 -10.67 19.89
CA LEU A 752 63.73 -9.75 20.13
C LEU A 752 64.44 -9.47 18.81
N VAL A 753 64.57 -8.20 18.48
CA VAL A 753 65.35 -7.73 17.34
C VAL A 753 66.55 -6.94 17.87
N CYS A 754 67.74 -7.34 17.43
CA CYS A 754 68.99 -6.68 17.76
C CYS A 754 69.87 -6.48 16.51
N PRO A 755 70.91 -5.64 16.57
CA PRO A 755 71.89 -5.52 15.49
C PRO A 755 72.56 -6.88 15.22
N ALA A 756 72.82 -7.21 13.94
CA ALA A 756 73.37 -8.52 13.58
C ALA A 756 74.72 -8.85 14.23
N GLU A 757 75.52 -7.82 14.53
CA GLU A 757 76.86 -7.92 15.11
C GLU A 757 76.88 -7.92 16.64
N LEU A 758 75.73 -7.72 17.29
CA LEU A 758 75.66 -7.72 18.75
C LEU A 758 75.94 -9.13 19.29
N PRO A 759 76.87 -9.30 20.26
CA PRO A 759 77.04 -10.56 20.97
C PRO A 759 75.73 -11.00 21.61
N PHE A 760 75.34 -12.27 21.42
CA PHE A 760 74.05 -12.77 21.87
C PHE A 760 74.24 -13.92 22.86
N GLU A 761 73.94 -13.63 24.12
CA GLU A 761 74.03 -14.58 25.25
C GLU A 761 72.66 -15.08 25.71
N GLY A 762 71.57 -14.56 25.14
CA GLY A 762 70.18 -14.88 25.48
C GLY A 762 69.27 -13.66 25.35
N VAL A 763 67.95 -13.91 25.28
CA VAL A 763 66.96 -12.83 25.13
C VAL A 763 66.97 -11.92 26.37
N GLU A 764 66.94 -12.51 27.55
CA GLU A 764 66.89 -11.79 28.84
C GLU A 764 68.17 -11.02 29.12
N ALA A 765 69.33 -11.62 28.83
CA ALA A 765 70.63 -10.97 28.97
C ALA A 765 70.72 -9.73 28.06
N CYS A 766 70.37 -9.90 26.78
CA CYS A 766 70.40 -8.84 25.78
C CYS A 766 69.50 -7.64 26.16
N LEU A 767 68.27 -7.91 26.62
CA LEU A 767 67.34 -6.87 27.06
C LEU A 767 67.77 -6.14 28.34
N SER A 768 68.52 -6.83 29.22
CA SER A 768 69.03 -6.24 30.47
C SER A 768 70.29 -5.41 30.24
N SER A 769 71.12 -5.77 29.27
CA SER A 769 72.43 -5.14 29.03
C SER A 769 72.41 -4.03 27.97
N SER A 770 71.43 -4.02 27.06
CA SER A 770 71.40 -3.11 25.91
C SER A 770 70.32 -2.02 26.05
N PRO A 771 70.55 -0.80 25.51
CA PRO A 771 69.50 0.21 25.38
C PRO A 771 68.32 -0.33 24.57
N MET A 772 67.10 -0.06 25.02
CA MET A 772 65.87 -0.58 24.39
C MET A 772 65.10 0.53 23.68
N ILE A 773 64.70 0.27 22.43
CA ILE A 773 63.74 1.09 21.69
C ILE A 773 62.37 0.43 21.86
N SER A 774 61.49 1.06 22.63
CA SER A 774 60.18 0.52 22.98
C SER A 774 59.12 0.88 21.94
N MET A 775 58.19 -0.03 21.71
CA MET A 775 56.93 0.33 21.04
C MET A 775 56.04 1.14 21.99
N TYR A 776 55.20 2.06 21.47
CA TYR A 776 54.26 2.80 22.32
C TYR A 776 53.48 1.88 23.25
N ARG A 777 53.54 2.14 24.56
CA ARG A 777 53.00 1.27 25.62
C ARG A 777 51.50 1.03 25.50
N ASN A 778 50.77 2.00 24.96
CA ASN A 778 49.32 1.90 24.73
C ASN A 778 48.94 1.14 23.46
N SER A 779 49.90 0.82 22.59
CA SER A 779 49.68 -0.04 21.44
C SER A 779 49.48 -1.50 21.88
N PRO A 780 48.74 -2.33 21.12
CA PRO A 780 48.59 -3.74 21.42
C PRO A 780 49.92 -4.47 21.61
N THR A 781 50.93 -4.21 20.77
CA THR A 781 52.25 -4.83 20.91
C THR A 781 53.03 -4.29 22.10
N GLY A 782 52.99 -2.97 22.36
CA GLY A 782 53.67 -2.36 23.50
C GLY A 782 53.22 -2.98 24.82
N ARG A 783 51.91 -3.23 24.99
CA ARG A 783 51.38 -3.94 26.16
C ARG A 783 51.88 -5.39 26.29
N ILE A 784 52.03 -6.10 25.16
CA ILE A 784 52.55 -7.47 25.16
C ILE A 784 54.04 -7.49 25.53
N ALA A 785 54.83 -6.56 24.99
CA ALA A 785 56.24 -6.40 25.30
C ALA A 785 56.46 -6.03 26.78
N GLU A 786 55.66 -5.08 27.30
CA GLU A 786 55.70 -4.68 28.71
C GLU A 786 55.36 -5.86 29.63
N ARG A 787 54.31 -6.62 29.31
CA ARG A 787 53.95 -7.84 30.05
C ARG A 787 55.09 -8.85 30.06
N PHE A 788 55.75 -9.08 28.92
CA PHE A 788 56.91 -9.96 28.85
C PHE A 788 58.05 -9.50 29.78
N LEU A 789 58.39 -8.21 29.76
CA LEU A 789 59.42 -7.66 30.64
C LEU A 789 59.06 -7.84 32.12
N GLN A 790 57.78 -7.62 32.48
CA GLN A 790 57.28 -7.82 33.83
C GLN A 790 57.32 -9.28 34.28
N ASP A 791 56.82 -10.21 33.44
CA ASP A 791 56.78 -11.65 33.72
C ASP A 791 58.19 -12.22 33.90
N LYS A 792 59.17 -11.70 33.15
CA LYS A 792 60.60 -12.08 33.25
C LYS A 792 61.39 -11.25 34.26
N LYS A 793 60.77 -10.26 34.91
CA LYS A 793 61.40 -9.34 35.86
C LYS A 793 62.62 -8.61 35.29
N ILE A 794 62.56 -8.24 34.01
CA ILE A 794 63.61 -7.50 33.31
C ILE A 794 63.36 -6.01 33.46
N VAL A 795 64.36 -5.26 33.93
CA VAL A 795 64.34 -3.80 33.96
C VAL A 795 65.09 -3.29 32.72
N ALA A 796 64.34 -3.01 31.65
CA ALA A 796 64.91 -2.52 30.39
C ALA A 796 65.34 -1.05 30.49
N LYS A 797 66.47 -0.70 29.86
CA LYS A 797 66.98 0.68 29.80
C LYS A 797 66.41 1.37 28.56
N GLU A 798 65.22 1.95 28.70
CA GLU A 798 64.48 2.58 27.60
C GLU A 798 65.22 3.82 27.04
N LEU A 799 65.36 3.87 25.72
CA LEU A 799 66.03 4.95 24.98
C LEU A 799 65.03 5.83 24.24
N PHE A 800 64.10 5.22 23.50
CA PHE A 800 63.04 5.89 22.75
C PHE A 800 61.76 5.07 22.81
N GLU A 801 60.62 5.76 22.68
CA GLU A 801 59.30 5.15 22.51
C GLU A 801 58.73 5.54 21.13
N ILE A 802 58.40 4.55 20.29
CA ILE A 802 58.04 4.77 18.87
C ILE A 802 56.83 3.90 18.49
N GLU A 803 55.88 4.43 17.71
CA GLU A 803 54.70 3.65 17.27
C GLU A 803 54.99 2.69 16.10
N ALA A 804 55.83 3.13 15.17
CA ALA A 804 56.04 2.48 13.89
C ALA A 804 57.15 1.41 14.00
N ALA A 805 56.78 0.13 13.92
CA ALA A 805 57.71 -0.99 14.01
C ALA A 805 58.81 -0.93 12.94
N GLU A 806 58.46 -0.45 11.73
CA GLU A 806 59.40 -0.27 10.63
C GLU A 806 60.47 0.79 10.91
N VAL A 807 60.15 1.83 11.66
CA VAL A 807 61.12 2.85 12.10
C VAL A 807 62.04 2.26 13.15
N ILE A 808 61.48 1.50 14.10
CA ILE A 808 62.27 0.80 15.13
C ILE A 808 63.28 -0.16 14.48
N LEU A 809 62.86 -0.94 13.48
CA LEU A 809 63.76 -1.83 12.73
C LEU A 809 64.94 -1.09 12.11
N VAL A 810 64.70 0.10 11.54
CA VAL A 810 65.77 0.93 10.98
C VAL A 810 66.74 1.35 12.08
N LEU A 811 66.25 1.87 13.20
CA LEU A 811 67.11 2.32 14.31
C LEU A 811 67.91 1.17 14.94
N VAL A 812 67.29 0.00 15.11
CA VAL A 812 67.98 -1.22 15.56
C VAL A 812 69.06 -1.63 14.55
N SER A 813 68.79 -1.58 13.25
CA SER A 813 69.79 -1.92 12.22
C SER A 813 70.99 -0.95 12.19
N GLN A 814 70.82 0.26 12.71
CA GLN A 814 71.87 1.27 12.85
C GLN A 814 72.64 1.16 14.18
N GLY A 815 72.35 0.14 15.00
CA GLY A 815 73.08 -0.12 16.24
C GLY A 815 72.63 0.68 17.47
N LEU A 816 71.51 1.41 17.39
CA LEU A 816 71.07 2.29 18.49
C LEU A 816 70.56 1.52 19.72
N GLY A 817 70.19 0.26 19.57
CA GLY A 817 69.67 -0.55 20.66
C GLY A 817 68.98 -1.81 20.18
N VAL A 818 68.22 -2.42 21.06
CA VAL A 818 67.42 -3.64 20.81
C VAL A 818 65.93 -3.34 21.00
N SER A 819 65.06 -4.17 20.45
CA SER A 819 63.62 -3.97 20.60
C SER A 819 62.84 -5.29 20.63
N LEU A 820 61.70 -5.28 21.32
CA LEU A 820 60.71 -6.34 21.26
C LEU A 820 59.64 -5.95 20.23
N LEU A 821 59.60 -6.67 19.11
CA LEU A 821 58.70 -6.41 18.00
C LEU A 821 57.86 -7.65 17.66
N PRO A 822 56.66 -7.48 17.10
CA PRO A 822 55.88 -8.62 16.61
C PRO A 822 56.51 -9.12 15.31
N ASP A 823 56.70 -10.42 15.17
CA ASP A 823 57.19 -10.98 13.91
C ASP A 823 56.08 -11.00 12.85
N TYR A 824 56.03 -9.95 12.04
CA TYR A 824 55.11 -9.81 10.91
C TYR A 824 55.71 -10.31 9.59
N GLY A 825 56.83 -11.06 9.63
CA GLY A 825 57.53 -11.59 8.47
C GLY A 825 58.59 -10.66 7.89
N PHE A 826 59.16 -9.76 8.70
CA PHE A 826 60.33 -8.99 8.30
C PHE A 826 61.59 -9.86 8.39
N GLU A 827 62.51 -9.64 7.44
CA GLU A 827 63.76 -10.39 7.33
C GLU A 827 64.98 -9.44 7.36
N SER A 828 66.13 -9.97 7.76
CA SER A 828 67.39 -9.24 7.65
C SER A 828 67.77 -9.09 6.18
N SER A 829 68.28 -7.93 5.79
CA SER A 829 68.74 -7.65 4.42
C SER A 829 70.15 -7.07 4.41
N ARG A 830 70.74 -6.90 3.22
CA ARG A 830 72.05 -6.23 3.08
C ARG A 830 72.04 -4.81 3.64
N GLU A 831 70.92 -4.11 3.53
CA GLU A 831 70.74 -2.72 3.98
C GLU A 831 70.24 -2.62 5.43
N ARG A 832 69.65 -3.70 5.97
CA ARG A 832 69.14 -3.79 7.35
C ARG A 832 69.66 -5.04 8.01
N ARG A 833 70.87 -4.96 8.58
CA ARG A 833 71.56 -6.09 9.23
C ARG A 833 71.08 -6.25 10.67
N ILE A 834 70.10 -7.12 10.86
CA ILE A 834 69.49 -7.39 12.17
C ILE A 834 69.49 -8.89 12.46
N ARG A 835 69.43 -9.26 13.74
CA ARG A 835 69.20 -10.62 14.22
C ARG A 835 67.84 -10.67 14.92
N LYS A 836 67.09 -11.75 14.64
CA LYS A 836 65.73 -11.98 15.12
C LYS A 836 65.70 -13.22 16.01
N MET A 837 65.35 -13.07 17.28
CA MET A 837 65.38 -14.16 18.28
C MET A 837 64.01 -14.33 18.94
N ALA A 838 63.44 -15.53 18.82
CA ALA A 838 62.13 -15.84 19.39
C ALA A 838 62.17 -15.76 20.92
N VAL A 839 61.12 -15.17 21.50
CA VAL A 839 61.01 -14.91 22.95
C VAL A 839 60.51 -16.16 23.74
N GLY A 840 60.30 -17.28 23.05
CA GLY A 840 60.18 -18.62 23.66
C GLY A 840 58.78 -19.08 24.08
N ASP A 841 57.80 -18.16 24.23
CA ASP A 841 56.44 -18.52 24.64
C ASP A 841 55.37 -17.92 23.69
N ARG A 842 54.44 -18.77 23.24
CA ARG A 842 53.30 -18.41 22.39
C ARG A 842 52.32 -17.46 23.09
N ALA A 843 52.34 -17.38 24.42
CA ALA A 843 51.51 -16.46 25.20
C ALA A 843 51.76 -14.98 24.86
N TYR A 844 52.94 -14.63 24.33
CA TYR A 844 53.29 -13.27 23.87
C TYR A 844 53.04 -13.07 22.37
N GLY A 845 52.24 -13.93 21.73
CA GLY A 845 51.76 -13.69 20.37
C GLY A 845 50.64 -12.65 20.32
N ARG A 846 50.51 -11.96 19.18
CA ARG A 846 49.33 -11.16 18.87
C ARG A 846 48.55 -11.77 17.69
N PRO A 847 47.23 -11.99 17.83
CA PRO A 847 46.41 -12.44 16.71
C PRO A 847 46.19 -11.27 15.76
N VAL A 848 46.54 -11.45 14.49
CA VAL A 848 46.22 -10.48 13.42
C VAL A 848 45.16 -11.07 12.51
N GLY A 849 44.13 -10.29 12.20
CA GLY A 849 43.00 -10.77 11.44
C GLY A 849 42.17 -9.66 10.82
N ILE A 850 41.16 -10.07 10.05
CA ILE A 850 40.19 -9.19 9.43
C ILE A 850 39.01 -9.04 10.39
N LEU A 851 38.85 -7.84 10.92
CA LEU A 851 37.62 -7.40 11.57
C LEU A 851 36.70 -6.81 10.51
N TYR A 852 35.45 -7.27 10.44
CA TYR A 852 34.51 -6.81 9.42
C TYR A 852 33.09 -6.72 9.96
N ARG A 853 32.24 -5.94 9.29
CA ARG A 853 30.80 -5.88 9.60
C ARG A 853 30.06 -6.97 8.81
N ARG A 854 29.20 -7.73 9.48
CA ARG A 854 28.31 -8.69 8.81
C ARG A 854 27.28 -7.92 7.98
N GLY A 855 27.10 -8.28 6.71
CA GLY A 855 26.15 -7.58 5.83
C GLY A 855 26.37 -7.85 4.34
N ALA A 856 25.83 -6.97 3.49
CA ALA A 856 25.77 -7.13 2.04
C ALA A 856 27.14 -7.31 1.35
N ARG A 857 28.21 -6.82 1.97
CA ARG A 857 29.59 -6.87 1.43
C ARG A 857 30.36 -8.13 1.81
N ILE A 858 29.74 -9.07 2.53
CA ILE A 858 30.43 -10.25 3.06
C ILE A 858 31.12 -11.07 1.96
N SER A 859 30.50 -11.20 0.79
CA SER A 859 31.09 -11.93 -0.35
C SER A 859 32.38 -11.31 -0.88
N LEU A 860 32.50 -9.97 -0.89
CA LEU A 860 33.73 -9.27 -1.26
C LEU A 860 34.82 -9.44 -0.19
N ILE A 861 34.42 -9.42 1.08
CA ILE A 861 35.31 -9.63 2.23
C ILE A 861 35.83 -11.07 2.24
N ASP A 862 34.98 -12.05 1.94
CA ASP A 862 35.34 -13.47 1.84
C ASP A 862 36.31 -13.71 0.68
N ALA A 863 36.08 -13.08 -0.48
CA ALA A 863 37.02 -13.13 -1.60
C ALA A 863 38.38 -12.53 -1.23
N PHE A 864 38.39 -11.37 -0.56
CA PHE A 864 39.63 -10.74 -0.08
C PHE A 864 40.34 -11.60 0.98
N HIS A 865 39.60 -12.24 1.88
CA HIS A 865 40.14 -13.17 2.86
C HIS A 865 40.72 -14.44 2.21
N ALA A 866 40.05 -14.98 1.19
CA ALA A 866 40.56 -16.10 0.40
C ALA A 866 41.86 -15.73 -0.33
N ALA A 867 41.92 -14.52 -0.90
CA ALA A 867 43.13 -13.99 -1.52
C ALA A 867 44.30 -13.86 -0.53
N ILE A 868 44.05 -13.49 0.72
CA ILE A 868 45.07 -13.48 1.78
C ILE A 868 45.63 -14.88 2.02
N LYS A 869 44.77 -15.90 2.06
CA LYS A 869 45.21 -17.30 2.26
C LYS A 869 46.00 -17.83 1.08
N ASN A 870 45.59 -17.49 -0.15
CA ASN A 870 46.23 -17.98 -1.37
C ASN A 870 47.53 -17.24 -1.67
N GLY A 871 47.59 -15.92 -1.43
CA GLY A 871 48.79 -15.10 -1.62
C GLY A 871 49.87 -15.27 -0.55
N ALA A 872 49.58 -15.97 0.55
CA ALA A 872 50.56 -16.35 1.57
C ALA A 872 51.33 -17.65 1.25
N ILE A 873 50.94 -18.38 0.18
CA ILE A 873 51.50 -19.67 -0.23
C ILE A 873 52.41 -19.53 -1.47
N SER A 874 52.46 -18.38 -2.14
CA SER A 874 53.29 -18.14 -3.35
C SER A 874 54.62 -17.47 -3.06
#